data_AF-A0A6N9Z3G5-F1
#
_entry.id   AF-A0A6N9Z3G5-F1
#
_cell.length_a   1.000
_cell.length_b   1.000
_cell.length_c   1.000
_cell.angle_alpha   90.00
_cell.angle_beta   90.00
_cell.angle_gamma   90.00
#
_symmetry.space_group_name_H-M   'P 1'
#
loop_
_entity.id
_entity.type
_entity.pdbx_description
1 polymer ?
#
loop_
_entity_poly.entity_id
_entity_poly.type
_entity_poly.pdbx_seq_one_letter_code
_entity_poly.pdbx_strand_id
1 'polypeptide(L)'
;MSNTNDMQDDIDEAEAMFDRQLGEPDLVAGAPDSVKKPVSADVIIREETDAAIEASRSDIREDSVLEDVARQTAMDAMRRITERVERTVKSDGGRGRRRVVAPPNPWTAAQCAARIMPLGKLLLDGVSEEDYVKLVSYNKASGLYEPLNVDRLAVSFNATANGSWRRDFECNLKVACRQVRRESDPDLIAVNNGIVRYSTGEFMPFGPEHVFTGKSTADWTDPATPPSEPVFDVTTNGGQRKRLAVSDVFNGFSTDPDVVRFLWDVVVMTLTPLKHWDIAPILYGEGSSGKSTFIDMVTGLVGVENSTRAQLSTLTTRFGMMHILDKTLVASDDESGTYIDDSGPLKSAVTHGEVNIDRKNKMPVSYRLGCMFVVGTNSYPKFRDRSTGIWRRFPVVPFDRVVLPKDRVPELGRLLARQDVRDWMMFHMLYERPRVTGVSLPEAVAKANAEFREAIDPVAAFWGEYRDAFTRDFLPLPMLWSAFKQWYSREFGGRGQLKSSRNFYAELRSLVSREMQDPALPDSAKWVETADKVSVAAWAAGTEEAIGDLYRDEGFHKPRVDRVILSPSTDQLAFWLSPVDELWKKTRCKGFVRKSFLVAYEDPDSPLHGKTPRAVSEEQSKARSASYPSNGRG
;
A
#
# COMPACT_ATOMS: atom_id res chain seq x y z
N MET A 1 -17.23 38.03 10.39
CA MET A 1 -18.57 38.10 9.78
C MET A 1 -18.52 38.87 8.46
N SER A 2 -17.74 38.42 7.46
CA SER A 2 -17.68 39.12 6.17
C SER A 2 -17.36 38.23 4.95
N ASN A 3 -17.38 36.89 5.05
CA ASN A 3 -16.99 36.01 3.95
C ASN A 3 -18.12 35.10 3.42
N THR A 4 -19.38 35.37 3.79
CA THR A 4 -20.54 34.60 3.32
C THR A 4 -21.26 35.24 2.14
N ASN A 5 -20.95 36.49 1.79
CA ASN A 5 -21.58 37.17 0.65
C ASN A 5 -20.84 36.93 -0.67
N ASP A 6 -19.50 36.95 -0.67
CA ASP A 6 -18.71 36.73 -1.90
C ASP A 6 -18.98 35.37 -2.54
N MET A 7 -19.23 34.34 -1.72
CA MET A 7 -19.48 32.97 -2.21
C MET A 7 -20.89 32.79 -2.79
N GLN A 8 -21.84 33.65 -2.42
CA GLN A 8 -23.19 33.66 -2.99
C GLN A 8 -23.19 34.45 -4.31
N ASP A 9 -22.45 35.55 -4.36
CA ASP A 9 -22.29 36.36 -5.57
C ASP A 9 -21.55 35.58 -6.68
N ASP A 10 -20.56 34.74 -6.32
CA ASP A 10 -19.87 33.85 -7.27
C ASP A 10 -20.78 32.72 -7.82
N ILE A 11 -21.75 32.25 -7.02
CA ILE A 11 -22.74 31.24 -7.44
C ILE A 11 -23.75 31.87 -8.40
N ASP A 12 -24.23 33.07 -8.07
CA ASP A 12 -25.19 33.81 -8.89
C ASP A 12 -24.55 34.25 -10.23
N GLU A 13 -23.25 34.58 -10.23
CA GLU A 13 -22.51 34.92 -11.45
C GLU A 13 -22.24 33.69 -12.34
N ALA A 14 -22.02 32.51 -11.75
CA ALA A 14 -21.89 31.24 -12.46
C ALA A 14 -23.21 30.77 -13.08
N GLU A 15 -24.35 30.94 -12.38
CA GLU A 15 -25.69 30.68 -12.92
C GLU A 15 -26.02 31.64 -14.07
N ALA A 16 -25.69 32.93 -13.92
CA ALA A 16 -25.87 33.92 -14.98
C ALA A 16 -24.98 33.67 -16.21
N MET A 17 -23.80 33.08 -16.04
CA MET A 17 -22.93 32.66 -17.15
C MET A 17 -23.50 31.45 -17.90
N PHE A 18 -24.12 30.51 -17.18
CA PHE A 18 -24.76 29.32 -17.74
C PHE A 18 -25.98 29.70 -18.60
N ASP A 19 -26.76 30.68 -18.14
CA ASP A 19 -27.90 31.23 -18.90
C ASP A 19 -27.47 32.04 -20.14
N ARG A 20 -26.29 32.68 -20.12
CA ARG A 20 -25.74 33.38 -21.30
C ARG A 20 -25.22 32.43 -22.41
N GLN A 21 -24.83 31.20 -22.07
CA GLN A 21 -24.36 30.21 -23.05
C GLN A 21 -25.50 29.53 -23.83
N LEU A 22 -26.73 29.56 -23.30
CA LEU A 22 -27.94 29.11 -23.97
C LEU A 22 -28.57 30.30 -24.72
N GLY A 23 -27.95 30.70 -25.83
CA GLY A 23 -28.34 31.90 -26.58
C GLY A 23 -29.84 32.01 -26.87
N GLU A 24 -30.50 32.98 -26.24
CA GLU A 24 -31.78 33.50 -26.72
C GLU A 24 -31.53 34.48 -27.88
N PRO A 25 -32.30 34.40 -28.98
CA PRO A 25 -32.15 35.32 -30.10
C PRO A 25 -32.77 36.69 -29.77
N ASP A 26 -32.01 37.75 -30.02
CA ASP A 26 -32.47 39.15 -29.99
C ASP A 26 -33.79 39.33 -30.74
N LEU A 27 -34.83 39.81 -30.06
CA LEU A 27 -36.05 40.31 -30.70
C LEU A 27 -36.40 41.73 -30.22
N VAL A 28 -36.30 42.60 -31.22
CA VAL A 28 -36.65 44.02 -31.34
C VAL A 28 -37.93 44.42 -30.60
N ALA A 29 -37.88 45.65 -30.05
CA ALA A 29 -38.94 46.34 -29.31
C ALA A 29 -40.24 46.60 -30.08
N GLY A 30 -41.38 46.51 -29.36
CA GLY A 30 -42.58 47.32 -29.58
C GLY A 30 -43.85 46.62 -30.10
N ALA A 31 -44.76 46.21 -29.20
CA ALA A 31 -46.20 46.05 -29.44
C ALA A 31 -47.00 45.95 -28.11
N PRO A 32 -48.28 46.39 -28.04
CA PRO A 32 -49.01 46.67 -26.79
C PRO A 32 -49.67 45.42 -26.16
N ASP A 33 -50.10 45.60 -24.91
CA ASP A 33 -50.58 44.61 -23.91
C ASP A 33 -51.36 43.37 -24.37
N SER A 34 -51.04 42.27 -23.68
CA SER A 34 -51.89 41.11 -23.36
C SER A 34 -52.11 40.02 -24.41
N VAL A 35 -51.03 39.34 -24.81
CA VAL A 35 -51.11 37.92 -25.18
C VAL A 35 -50.24 37.15 -24.17
N LYS A 36 -50.85 36.42 -23.25
CA LYS A 36 -50.12 35.47 -22.39
C LYS A 36 -49.39 34.51 -23.33
N LYS A 37 -48.06 34.63 -23.47
CA LYS A 37 -47.26 33.67 -24.24
C LYS A 37 -47.60 32.26 -23.71
N PRO A 38 -47.86 31.27 -24.58
CA PRO A 38 -48.13 29.92 -24.13
C PRO A 38 -46.92 29.42 -23.33
N VAL A 39 -47.14 29.14 -22.04
CA VAL A 39 -46.09 28.58 -21.18
C VAL A 39 -45.75 27.19 -21.72
N SER A 40 -44.48 26.94 -22.00
CA SER A 40 -44.02 25.62 -22.48
C SER A 40 -44.42 24.52 -21.50
N ALA A 41 -44.77 23.34 -22.02
CA ALA A 41 -45.07 22.17 -21.19
C ALA A 41 -43.91 21.84 -20.25
N ASP A 42 -42.66 22.07 -20.68
CA ASP A 42 -41.47 21.82 -19.87
C ASP A 42 -41.38 22.73 -18.65
N VAL A 43 -41.79 24.00 -18.80
CA VAL A 43 -41.82 24.96 -17.69
C VAL A 43 -42.88 24.56 -16.67
N ILE A 44 -44.06 24.15 -17.14
CA ILE A 44 -45.13 23.63 -16.26
C ILE A 44 -44.67 22.38 -15.51
N ILE A 45 -43.99 21.45 -16.18
CA ILE A 45 -43.48 20.22 -15.56
C ILE A 45 -42.49 20.55 -14.44
N ARG A 46 -41.55 21.48 -14.67
CA ARG A 46 -40.56 21.91 -13.66
C ARG A 46 -41.23 22.56 -12.45
N GLU A 47 -42.00 23.62 -12.68
CA GLU A 47 -42.62 24.40 -11.60
C GLU A 47 -43.54 23.55 -10.70
N GLU A 48 -44.37 22.69 -11.30
CA GLU A 48 -45.29 21.84 -10.52
C GLU A 48 -44.57 20.69 -9.80
N THR A 49 -43.45 20.20 -10.38
CA THR A 49 -42.60 19.22 -9.69
C THR A 49 -41.91 19.86 -8.49
N ASP A 50 -41.35 21.07 -8.66
CA ASP A 50 -40.72 21.82 -7.57
C ASP A 50 -41.71 22.17 -6.46
N ALA A 51 -42.91 22.62 -6.83
CA ALA A 51 -43.98 22.91 -5.88
C ALA A 51 -44.45 21.67 -5.11
N ALA A 52 -44.50 20.50 -5.75
CA ALA A 52 -44.82 19.24 -5.07
C ALA A 52 -43.71 18.85 -4.08
N ILE A 53 -42.43 18.96 -4.49
CA ILE A 53 -41.28 18.65 -3.63
C ILE A 53 -41.28 19.56 -2.40
N GLU A 54 -41.47 20.87 -2.59
CA GLU A 54 -41.48 21.81 -1.47
C GLU A 54 -42.64 21.57 -0.52
N ALA A 55 -43.83 21.25 -1.04
CA ALA A 55 -44.98 20.88 -0.22
C ALA A 55 -44.74 19.59 0.59
N SER A 56 -44.04 18.60 0.02
CA SER A 56 -43.79 17.34 0.72
C SER A 56 -42.69 17.44 1.79
N ARG A 57 -41.79 18.43 1.72
CA ARG A 57 -40.73 18.62 2.74
C ARG A 57 -41.27 18.88 4.13
N SER A 58 -42.39 19.61 4.26
CA SER A 58 -43.02 19.86 5.56
C SER A 58 -43.67 18.63 6.18
N ASP A 59 -43.95 17.61 5.38
CA ASP A 59 -44.65 16.38 5.81
C ASP A 59 -43.68 15.24 6.19
N ILE A 60 -42.38 15.40 5.95
CA ILE A 60 -41.36 14.42 6.30
C ILE A 60 -41.16 14.39 7.81
N ARG A 61 -41.38 13.22 8.41
CA ARG A 61 -41.11 12.92 9.82
C ARG A 61 -39.86 12.04 9.93
N GLU A 62 -39.31 11.92 11.13
CA GLU A 62 -38.08 11.17 11.37
C GLU A 62 -38.18 9.66 11.00
N ASP A 63 -39.39 9.09 11.11
CA ASP A 63 -39.71 7.69 10.78
C ASP A 63 -40.27 7.51 9.37
N SER A 64 -40.33 8.58 8.56
CA SER A 64 -40.86 8.50 7.21
C SER A 64 -39.98 7.61 6.32
N VAL A 65 -40.62 6.70 5.60
CA VAL A 65 -39.97 5.96 4.51
C VAL A 65 -39.80 6.90 3.33
N LEU A 66 -38.61 7.50 3.20
CA LEU A 66 -38.34 8.55 2.20
C LEU A 66 -38.58 8.10 0.76
N GLU A 67 -38.41 6.81 0.46
CA GLU A 67 -38.77 6.24 -0.85
C GLU A 67 -40.28 6.35 -1.13
N ASP A 68 -41.13 6.05 -0.14
CA ASP A 68 -42.58 6.17 -0.28
C ASP A 68 -43.01 7.64 -0.40
N VAL A 69 -42.39 8.53 0.37
CA VAL A 69 -42.63 9.98 0.28
C VAL A 69 -42.24 10.50 -1.10
N ALA A 70 -41.07 10.12 -1.61
CA ALA A 70 -40.60 10.54 -2.93
C ALA A 70 -41.54 10.04 -4.04
N ARG A 71 -42.02 8.80 -3.94
CA ARG A 71 -43.02 8.24 -4.86
C ARG A 71 -44.35 9.00 -4.80
N GLN A 72 -44.86 9.27 -3.60
CA GLN A 72 -46.10 10.03 -3.42
C GLN A 72 -45.98 11.46 -3.96
N THR A 73 -44.83 12.09 -3.75
CA THR A 73 -44.51 13.42 -4.29
C THR A 73 -44.52 13.41 -5.82
N ALA A 74 -43.89 12.41 -6.45
CA ALA A 74 -43.89 12.29 -7.90
C ALA A 74 -45.31 12.09 -8.47
N MET A 75 -46.16 11.34 -7.77
CA MET A 75 -47.57 11.18 -8.14
C MET A 75 -48.36 12.49 -7.98
N ASP A 76 -48.12 13.25 -6.91
CA ASP A 76 -48.73 14.57 -6.72
C ASP A 76 -48.28 15.56 -7.80
N ALA A 77 -46.99 15.61 -8.11
CA ALA A 77 -46.44 16.40 -9.20
C ALA A 77 -47.15 16.10 -10.53
N MET A 78 -47.29 14.82 -10.89
CA MET A 78 -48.01 14.42 -12.12
C MET A 78 -49.48 14.84 -12.13
N ARG A 79 -50.16 14.78 -10.97
CA ARG A 79 -51.53 15.27 -10.83
C ARG A 79 -51.59 16.77 -11.08
N ARG A 80 -50.74 17.55 -10.41
CA ARG A 80 -50.66 19.01 -10.57
C ARG A 80 -50.35 19.44 -12.00
N ILE A 81 -49.39 18.77 -12.64
CA ILE A 81 -49.03 18.97 -14.05
C ILE A 81 -50.24 18.71 -14.94
N THR A 82 -50.92 17.58 -14.76
CA THR A 82 -52.11 17.22 -15.58
C THR A 82 -53.22 18.25 -15.40
N GLU A 83 -53.51 18.67 -14.16
CA GLU A 83 -54.52 19.68 -13.85
C GLU A 83 -54.18 21.06 -14.43
N ARG A 84 -52.89 21.45 -14.43
CA ARG A 84 -52.45 22.73 -15.00
C ARG A 84 -52.50 22.70 -16.53
N VAL A 85 -52.06 21.61 -17.16
CA VAL A 85 -52.16 21.43 -18.61
C VAL A 85 -53.62 21.41 -19.07
N GLU A 86 -54.51 20.70 -18.36
CA GLU A 86 -55.95 20.71 -18.67
C GLU A 86 -56.58 22.10 -18.54
N ARG A 87 -56.17 22.89 -17.54
CA ARG A 87 -56.63 24.28 -17.38
C ARG A 87 -56.22 25.14 -18.57
N THR A 88 -54.98 25.01 -19.04
CA THR A 88 -54.47 25.71 -20.22
C THR A 88 -55.17 25.28 -21.52
N VAL A 89 -55.51 24.00 -21.67
CA VAL A 89 -56.22 23.49 -22.86
C VAL A 89 -57.71 23.86 -22.88
N LYS A 90 -58.37 23.94 -21.70
CA LYS A 90 -59.78 24.37 -21.61
C LYS A 90 -59.95 25.86 -21.92
N SER A 91 -58.96 26.71 -21.64
CA SER A 91 -58.98 28.11 -22.10
C SER A 91 -58.93 28.26 -23.63
N ASP A 92 -58.42 27.25 -24.35
CA ASP A 92 -58.33 27.22 -25.82
C ASP A 92 -59.47 26.43 -26.50
N GLY A 93 -60.56 26.12 -25.79
CA GLY A 93 -61.78 25.55 -26.37
C GLY A 93 -61.84 24.02 -26.52
N GLY A 94 -60.90 23.26 -25.91
CA GLY A 94 -60.89 21.80 -25.96
C GLY A 94 -61.82 21.10 -24.95
N ARG A 95 -62.52 20.03 -25.35
CA ARG A 95 -63.32 19.16 -24.45
C ARG A 95 -62.41 18.26 -23.60
N GLY A 96 -62.41 18.45 -22.28
CA GLY A 96 -61.62 17.65 -21.34
C GLY A 96 -62.15 16.22 -21.15
N ARG A 97 -61.27 15.22 -21.23
CA ARG A 97 -61.52 13.83 -20.78
C ARG A 97 -60.70 13.58 -19.52
N ARG A 98 -61.34 13.17 -18.41
CA ARG A 98 -60.64 12.64 -17.23
C ARG A 98 -59.80 11.43 -17.64
N ARG A 99 -58.48 11.53 -17.58
CA ARG A 99 -57.56 10.40 -17.70
C ARG A 99 -57.15 9.93 -16.30
N VAL A 100 -56.97 8.62 -16.15
CA VAL A 100 -56.26 8.05 -15.00
C VAL A 100 -54.89 8.71 -14.95
N VAL A 101 -54.46 9.16 -13.76
CA VAL A 101 -53.14 9.78 -13.58
C VAL A 101 -52.09 8.75 -14.04
N ALA A 102 -51.36 9.09 -15.10
CA ALA A 102 -50.31 8.25 -15.64
C ALA A 102 -49.19 8.11 -14.58
N PRO A 103 -48.44 6.99 -14.58
CA PRO A 103 -47.25 6.90 -13.74
C PRO A 103 -46.30 8.07 -14.03
N PRO A 104 -45.49 8.48 -13.05
CA PRO A 104 -44.56 9.58 -13.24
C PRO A 104 -43.62 9.31 -14.40
N ASN A 105 -43.38 10.37 -15.19
CA ASN A 105 -42.37 10.33 -16.22
C ASN A 105 -40.98 10.17 -15.55
N PRO A 106 -39.96 9.64 -16.27
CA PRO A 106 -38.64 9.39 -15.69
C PRO A 106 -38.00 10.63 -15.06
N TRP A 107 -38.19 11.81 -15.66
CA TRP A 107 -37.60 13.06 -15.18
C TRP A 107 -38.21 13.47 -13.84
N THR A 108 -39.54 13.57 -13.75
CA THR A 108 -40.26 13.92 -12.51
C THR A 108 -39.95 12.92 -11.39
N ALA A 109 -39.94 11.61 -11.70
CA ALA A 109 -39.57 10.59 -10.74
C ALA A 109 -38.14 10.79 -10.20
N ALA A 110 -37.18 11.03 -11.09
CA ALA A 110 -35.79 11.25 -10.71
C ALA A 110 -35.59 12.52 -9.86
N GLN A 111 -36.27 13.62 -10.22
CA GLN A 111 -36.22 14.88 -9.46
C GLN A 111 -36.78 14.72 -8.04
N CYS A 112 -37.94 14.07 -7.90
CA CYS A 112 -38.51 13.80 -6.58
C CYS A 112 -37.62 12.86 -5.76
N ALA A 113 -37.09 11.79 -6.36
CA ALA A 113 -36.16 10.90 -5.68
C ALA A 113 -34.91 11.62 -5.18
N ALA A 114 -34.22 12.36 -6.06
CA ALA A 114 -32.96 13.04 -5.74
C ALA A 114 -33.10 14.16 -4.69
N ARG A 115 -34.27 14.81 -4.60
CA ARG A 115 -34.49 15.96 -3.72
C ARG A 115 -35.19 15.64 -2.40
N ILE A 116 -35.73 14.43 -2.25
CA ILE A 116 -36.38 13.94 -1.01
C ILE A 116 -35.50 12.91 -0.31
N MET A 117 -34.88 12.01 -1.06
CA MET A 117 -34.01 10.99 -0.50
C MET A 117 -32.57 11.51 -0.42
N PRO A 118 -31.76 11.06 0.56
CA PRO A 118 -30.35 11.40 0.67
C PRO A 118 -29.51 10.62 -0.36
N LEU A 119 -29.75 10.92 -1.65
CA LEU A 119 -29.00 10.36 -2.76
C LEU A 119 -27.78 11.23 -3.07
N GLY A 120 -26.75 10.60 -3.63
CA GLY A 120 -25.54 11.29 -4.02
C GLY A 120 -24.89 10.67 -5.25
N LYS A 121 -24.11 11.49 -5.94
CA LYS A 121 -23.15 11.08 -6.97
C LYS A 121 -21.78 11.05 -6.31
N LEU A 122 -21.33 9.86 -5.94
CA LEU A 122 -20.02 9.67 -5.36
C LEU A 122 -18.99 9.57 -6.48
N LEU A 123 -18.10 10.55 -6.54
CA LEU A 123 -16.93 10.52 -7.41
C LEU A 123 -15.76 9.93 -6.64
N LEU A 124 -14.89 9.23 -7.37
CA LEU A 124 -13.59 8.86 -6.86
C LEU A 124 -12.69 10.10 -6.87
N ASP A 125 -11.93 10.30 -5.79
CA ASP A 125 -11.00 11.42 -5.67
C ASP A 125 -9.99 11.42 -6.84
N GLY A 126 -9.85 12.58 -7.51
CA GLY A 126 -8.91 12.76 -8.62
C GLY A 126 -9.42 12.36 -10.00
N VAL A 127 -10.68 11.93 -10.15
CA VAL A 127 -11.27 11.57 -11.45
C VAL A 127 -12.19 12.68 -11.98
N SER A 128 -12.13 12.96 -13.29
CA SER A 128 -13.04 13.91 -13.95
C SER A 128 -14.50 13.43 -13.88
N GLU A 129 -15.46 14.36 -13.90
CA GLU A 129 -16.89 14.06 -13.73
C GLU A 129 -17.45 13.06 -14.75
N GLU A 130 -16.81 12.96 -15.93
CA GLU A 130 -17.26 12.11 -17.02
C GLU A 130 -16.97 10.62 -16.79
N ASP A 131 -15.97 10.30 -15.97
CA ASP A 131 -15.52 8.93 -15.72
C ASP A 131 -15.73 8.56 -14.25
N TYR A 132 -16.76 7.74 -13.99
CA TYR A 132 -17.06 7.09 -12.69
C TYR A 132 -17.97 7.87 -11.72
N VAL A 133 -19.25 7.99 -12.10
CA VAL A 133 -20.34 8.37 -11.19
C VAL A 133 -20.97 7.12 -10.59
N LYS A 134 -20.71 6.84 -9.31
CA LYS A 134 -21.47 5.84 -8.56
C LYS A 134 -22.64 6.55 -7.89
N LEU A 135 -23.86 6.20 -8.30
CA LEU A 135 -25.05 6.63 -7.55
C LEU A 135 -25.06 5.88 -6.22
N VAL A 136 -25.21 6.64 -5.14
CA VAL A 136 -25.23 6.13 -3.77
C VAL A 136 -26.45 6.66 -3.04
N SER A 137 -26.90 5.91 -2.04
CA SER A 137 -27.95 6.32 -1.11
C SER A 137 -27.44 6.18 0.32
N TYR A 138 -27.71 7.17 1.15
CA TYR A 138 -27.47 7.05 2.58
C TYR A 138 -28.47 6.07 3.20
N ASN A 139 -27.95 5.07 3.90
CA ASN A 139 -28.73 4.08 4.63
C ASN A 139 -28.69 4.42 6.13
N LYS A 140 -29.82 4.87 6.69
CA LYS A 140 -29.94 5.28 8.10
C LYS A 140 -29.63 4.13 9.08
N ALA A 141 -29.87 2.87 8.69
CA ALA A 141 -29.62 1.72 9.55
C ALA A 141 -28.13 1.37 9.63
N SER A 142 -27.40 1.47 8.52
CA SER A 142 -25.95 1.22 8.52
C SER A 142 -25.13 2.47 8.84
N GLY A 143 -25.68 3.68 8.64
CA GLY A 143 -24.95 4.94 8.74
C GLY A 143 -24.03 5.23 7.56
N LEU A 144 -24.14 4.45 6.47
CA LEU A 144 -23.23 4.49 5.33
C LEU A 144 -23.92 4.94 4.04
N TYR A 145 -23.13 5.47 3.12
CA TYR A 145 -23.51 5.61 1.73
C TYR A 145 -23.23 4.31 0.96
N GLU A 146 -24.30 3.66 0.51
CA GLU A 146 -24.26 2.37 -0.19
C GLU A 146 -24.57 2.56 -1.67
N PRO A 147 -24.07 1.68 -2.57
CA PRO A 147 -24.45 1.71 -3.98
C PRO A 147 -25.98 1.66 -4.16
N LEU A 148 -26.53 2.63 -4.89
CA LEU A 148 -27.96 2.69 -5.16
C LEU A 148 -28.36 1.62 -6.19
N ASN A 149 -29.36 0.80 -5.84
CA ASN A 149 -30.00 -0.09 -6.79
C ASN A 149 -31.05 0.71 -7.61
N VAL A 150 -30.59 1.30 -8.72
CA VAL A 150 -31.40 2.18 -9.58
C VAL A 150 -32.59 1.43 -10.18
N ASP A 151 -32.43 0.17 -10.57
CA ASP A 151 -33.51 -0.65 -11.13
C ASP A 151 -34.65 -0.86 -10.11
N ARG A 152 -34.30 -1.20 -8.87
CA ARG A 152 -35.29 -1.37 -7.79
C ARG A 152 -36.04 -0.07 -7.53
N LEU A 153 -35.31 1.05 -7.46
CA LEU A 153 -35.92 2.36 -7.26
C LEU A 153 -36.83 2.73 -8.44
N ALA A 154 -36.40 2.51 -9.68
CA ALA A 154 -37.22 2.77 -10.86
C ALA A 154 -38.57 2.03 -10.82
N VAL A 155 -38.54 0.75 -10.42
CA VAL A 155 -39.74 -0.09 -10.31
C VAL A 155 -40.67 0.39 -9.19
N SER A 156 -40.13 0.98 -8.10
CA SER A 156 -40.98 1.52 -7.04
C SER A 156 -41.74 2.78 -7.46
N PHE A 157 -41.19 3.60 -8.36
CA PHE A 157 -41.88 4.73 -8.99
C PHE A 157 -42.84 4.30 -10.11
N ASN A 158 -42.45 3.30 -10.91
CA ASN A 158 -43.28 2.76 -11.99
C ASN A 158 -43.09 1.24 -12.13
N ALA A 159 -44.08 0.49 -11.64
CA ALA A 159 -44.09 -0.97 -11.70
C ALA A 159 -44.01 -1.55 -13.12
N THR A 160 -44.32 -0.75 -14.15
CA THR A 160 -44.27 -1.14 -15.56
C THR A 160 -43.06 -0.56 -16.31
N ALA A 161 -42.06 -0.03 -15.60
CA ALA A 161 -40.86 0.57 -16.17
C ALA A 161 -40.09 -0.42 -17.07
N ASN A 162 -40.09 -0.15 -18.37
CA ASN A 162 -39.32 -0.87 -19.37
C ASN A 162 -37.85 -0.38 -19.42
N GLY A 163 -37.00 -1.05 -20.21
CA GLY A 163 -35.57 -0.71 -20.29
C GLY A 163 -35.25 0.69 -20.83
N SER A 164 -36.15 1.35 -21.58
CA SER A 164 -35.96 2.75 -21.96
C SER A 164 -36.23 3.67 -20.78
N TRP A 165 -37.38 3.49 -20.13
CA TRP A 165 -37.78 4.29 -18.97
C TRP A 165 -36.73 4.24 -17.86
N ARG A 166 -36.17 3.06 -17.59
CA ARG A 166 -35.13 2.89 -16.56
C ARG A 166 -33.81 3.58 -16.91
N ARG A 167 -33.40 3.52 -18.18
CA ARG A 167 -32.21 4.26 -18.66
C ARG A 167 -32.42 5.76 -18.56
N ASP A 168 -33.58 6.26 -18.98
CA ASP A 168 -33.91 7.68 -18.88
C ASP A 168 -33.95 8.12 -17.41
N PHE A 169 -34.53 7.31 -16.52
CA PHE A 169 -34.56 7.56 -15.08
C PHE A 169 -33.15 7.62 -14.48
N GLU A 170 -32.28 6.66 -14.82
CA GLU A 170 -30.88 6.66 -14.38
C GLU A 170 -30.12 7.91 -14.87
N CYS A 171 -30.26 8.28 -16.15
CA CYS A 171 -29.65 9.48 -16.71
C CYS A 171 -30.13 10.73 -15.97
N ASN A 172 -31.43 10.86 -15.72
CA ASN A 172 -31.99 12.00 -15.00
C ASN A 172 -31.57 12.02 -13.53
N LEU A 173 -31.42 10.87 -12.87
CA LEU A 173 -30.86 10.78 -11.51
C LEU A 173 -29.40 11.24 -11.47
N LYS A 174 -28.58 10.87 -12.46
CA LYS A 174 -27.19 11.35 -12.57
C LYS A 174 -27.11 12.86 -12.78
N VAL A 175 -28.14 13.49 -13.33
CA VAL A 175 -28.19 14.95 -13.43
C VAL A 175 -28.67 15.54 -12.10
N ALA A 176 -29.78 15.04 -11.57
CA ALA A 176 -30.49 15.61 -10.41
C ALA A 176 -29.78 15.41 -9.06
N CYS A 177 -29.09 14.28 -8.86
CA CYS A 177 -28.41 14.00 -7.59
C CYS A 177 -27.23 14.97 -7.38
N ARG A 178 -27.10 15.48 -6.15
CA ARG A 178 -25.94 16.28 -5.74
C ARG A 178 -24.66 15.45 -5.80
N GLN A 179 -23.54 16.12 -6.08
CA GLN A 179 -22.23 15.52 -5.89
C GLN A 179 -21.95 15.35 -4.41
N VAL A 180 -21.49 14.17 -4.02
CA VAL A 180 -20.99 13.89 -2.66
C VAL A 180 -19.54 13.47 -2.75
N ARG A 181 -18.72 13.94 -1.81
CA ARG A 181 -17.31 13.56 -1.66
C ARG A 181 -17.17 12.72 -0.41
N ARG A 182 -16.24 11.77 -0.42
CA ARG A 182 -15.95 10.97 0.78
C ARG A 182 -15.53 11.87 1.92
N GLU A 183 -15.76 11.37 3.13
CA GLU A 183 -15.19 12.01 4.31
C GLU A 183 -13.68 12.15 4.15
N SER A 184 -13.17 13.34 4.48
CA SER A 184 -11.78 13.73 4.31
C SER A 184 -11.14 14.20 5.62
N ASP A 185 -11.92 14.44 6.69
CA ASP A 185 -11.39 14.71 8.02
C ASP A 185 -10.68 13.45 8.54
N PRO A 186 -9.34 13.47 8.65
CA PRO A 186 -8.59 12.30 9.04
C PRO A 186 -8.74 11.95 10.53
N ASP A 187 -9.38 12.83 11.31
CA ASP A 187 -9.63 12.63 12.72
C ASP A 187 -10.96 11.91 13.01
N LEU A 188 -11.83 11.74 12.01
CA LEU A 188 -13.09 11.02 12.18
C LEU A 188 -12.92 9.53 11.90
N ILE A 189 -13.39 8.71 12.84
CA ILE A 189 -13.40 7.24 12.74
C ILE A 189 -14.85 6.78 12.73
N ALA A 190 -15.27 6.16 11.62
CA ALA A 190 -16.57 5.49 11.56
C ALA A 190 -16.49 4.14 12.29
N VAL A 191 -17.16 4.06 13.44
CA VAL A 191 -17.35 2.84 14.23
C VAL A 191 -18.73 2.23 13.93
N ASN A 192 -19.03 1.05 14.44
CA ASN A 192 -20.25 0.34 14.04
C ASN A 192 -21.54 1.07 14.43
N ASN A 193 -21.55 1.79 15.56
CA ASN A 193 -22.71 2.51 16.09
C ASN A 193 -22.67 4.04 15.93
N GLY A 194 -21.64 4.61 15.30
CA GLY A 194 -21.52 6.06 15.11
C GLY A 194 -20.16 6.51 14.61
N ILE A 195 -19.80 7.75 14.90
CA ILE A 195 -18.54 8.37 14.51
C ILE A 195 -17.82 8.83 15.77
N VAL A 196 -16.54 8.53 15.88
CA VAL A 196 -15.68 8.99 16.99
C VAL A 196 -14.64 9.95 16.43
N ARG A 197 -14.53 11.13 17.03
CA ARG A 197 -13.41 12.04 16.79
C ARG A 197 -12.20 11.56 17.57
N TYR A 198 -11.12 11.18 16.88
CA TYR A 198 -9.95 10.59 17.49
C TYR A 198 -9.16 11.55 18.38
N SER A 199 -9.09 12.85 18.09
CA SER A 199 -8.34 13.77 18.94
C SER A 199 -9.00 13.98 20.31
N THR A 200 -10.34 14.06 20.35
CA THR A 200 -11.10 14.41 21.56
C THR A 200 -11.75 13.21 22.24
N GLY A 201 -12.03 12.12 21.52
CA GLY A 201 -12.86 11.00 21.98
C GLY A 201 -14.36 11.31 21.95
N GLU A 202 -14.76 12.41 21.30
CA GLU A 202 -16.17 12.78 21.16
C GLU A 202 -16.89 11.81 20.22
N PHE A 203 -18.05 11.31 20.67
CA PHE A 203 -18.91 10.43 19.89
C PHE A 203 -20.10 11.19 19.32
N MET A 204 -20.40 10.97 18.05
CA MET A 204 -21.53 11.57 17.35
C MET A 204 -22.28 10.50 16.53
N PRO A 205 -23.61 10.61 16.41
CA PRO A 205 -24.40 9.69 15.58
C PRO A 205 -24.05 9.86 14.10
N PHE A 206 -24.33 8.83 13.29
CA PHE A 206 -24.23 8.96 11.85
C PHE A 206 -25.28 9.92 11.28
N GLY A 207 -24.87 10.67 10.27
CA GLY A 207 -25.76 11.51 9.47
C GLY A 207 -25.31 11.60 8.01
N PRO A 208 -26.20 12.01 7.09
CA PRO A 208 -25.92 12.10 5.66
C PRO A 208 -24.88 13.16 5.29
N GLU A 209 -24.50 14.03 6.22
CA GLU A 209 -23.42 15.01 6.08
C GLU A 209 -22.02 14.37 6.06
N HIS A 210 -21.84 13.23 6.73
CA HIS A 210 -20.58 12.49 6.76
C HIS A 210 -20.63 11.30 5.79
N VAL A 211 -19.86 11.38 4.71
CA VAL A 211 -19.93 10.41 3.61
C VAL A 211 -18.95 9.27 3.83
N PHE A 212 -19.34 8.32 4.68
CA PHE A 212 -18.62 7.06 4.86
C PHE A 212 -19.16 5.97 3.93
N THR A 213 -18.26 5.23 3.29
CA THR A 213 -18.60 4.04 2.46
C THR A 213 -18.26 2.72 3.16
N GLY A 214 -17.72 2.81 4.38
CA GLY A 214 -17.30 1.69 5.21
C GLY A 214 -17.08 2.18 6.64
N LYS A 215 -17.18 1.26 7.60
CA LYS A 215 -16.98 1.50 9.03
C LYS A 215 -16.35 0.29 9.72
N SER A 216 -15.67 0.51 10.83
CA SER A 216 -15.24 -0.57 11.71
C SER A 216 -16.45 -1.39 12.21
N THR A 217 -16.23 -2.66 12.50
CA THR A 217 -17.25 -3.58 13.03
C THR A 217 -17.35 -3.55 14.56
N ALA A 218 -16.55 -2.72 15.23
CA ALA A 218 -16.60 -2.53 16.68
C ALA A 218 -17.57 -1.41 17.05
N ASP A 219 -18.32 -1.60 18.13
CA ASP A 219 -19.13 -0.55 18.73
C ASP A 219 -18.26 0.32 19.65
N TRP A 220 -18.51 1.63 19.62
CA TRP A 220 -18.00 2.53 20.64
C TRP A 220 -18.84 2.45 21.90
N THR A 221 -18.17 2.45 23.06
CA THR A 221 -18.81 2.41 24.37
C THR A 221 -18.52 3.71 25.13
N ASP A 222 -19.53 4.24 25.82
CA ASP A 222 -19.39 5.42 26.67
C ASP A 222 -18.35 5.16 27.78
N PRO A 223 -17.34 6.03 27.97
CA PRO A 223 -16.40 5.96 29.08
C PRO A 223 -17.00 5.88 30.48
N ALA A 224 -18.24 6.32 30.69
CA ALA A 224 -18.97 6.15 31.95
C ALA A 224 -19.34 4.68 32.23
N THR A 225 -19.39 3.83 31.20
CA THR A 225 -19.72 2.41 31.27
C THR A 225 -18.71 1.58 30.47
N PRO A 226 -17.42 1.54 30.87
CA PRO A 226 -16.38 0.91 30.08
C PRO A 226 -16.66 -0.60 29.87
N PRO A 227 -16.33 -1.15 28.70
CA PRO A 227 -16.49 -2.58 28.45
C PRO A 227 -15.51 -3.38 29.32
N SER A 228 -15.99 -4.48 29.90
CA SER A 228 -15.12 -5.42 30.61
C SER A 228 -14.17 -6.10 29.63
N GLU A 229 -12.92 -6.29 30.03
CA GLU A 229 -11.97 -7.06 29.22
C GLU A 229 -12.44 -8.52 29.05
N PRO A 230 -12.56 -9.01 27.81
CA PRO A 230 -12.90 -10.40 27.58
C PRO A 230 -11.78 -11.33 28.05
N VAL A 231 -12.18 -12.38 28.77
CA VAL A 231 -11.28 -13.42 29.26
C VAL A 231 -11.80 -14.77 28.76
N PHE A 232 -10.89 -15.57 28.19
CA PHE A 232 -11.21 -16.86 27.60
C PHE A 232 -10.66 -18.00 28.45
N ASP A 233 -11.51 -18.97 28.76
CA ASP A 233 -11.06 -20.27 29.25
C ASP A 233 -10.83 -21.19 28.04
N VAL A 234 -9.56 -21.49 27.77
CA VAL A 234 -9.12 -22.19 26.56
C VAL A 234 -8.35 -23.46 26.90
N THR A 235 -8.30 -24.39 25.95
CA THR A 235 -7.47 -25.60 26.06
C THR A 235 -6.45 -25.62 24.93
N THR A 236 -5.16 -25.74 25.27
CA THR A 236 -4.13 -25.87 24.25
C THR A 236 -4.19 -27.26 23.59
N ASN A 237 -3.58 -27.41 22.41
CA ASN A 237 -3.41 -28.72 21.75
C ASN A 237 -2.77 -29.78 22.66
N GLY A 238 -1.91 -29.38 23.60
CA GLY A 238 -1.30 -30.25 24.60
C GLY A 238 -2.21 -30.62 25.78
N GLY A 239 -3.49 -30.20 25.77
CA GLY A 239 -4.46 -30.48 26.82
C GLY A 239 -4.38 -29.57 28.05
N GLN A 240 -3.55 -28.52 28.01
CA GLN A 240 -3.43 -27.58 29.13
C GLN A 240 -4.58 -26.58 29.11
N ARG A 241 -5.30 -26.47 30.23
CA ARG A 241 -6.29 -25.41 30.45
C ARG A 241 -5.59 -24.10 30.82
N LYS A 242 -5.93 -23.00 30.13
CA LYS A 242 -5.41 -21.66 30.38
C LYS A 242 -6.57 -20.66 30.42
N ARG A 243 -6.41 -19.62 31.22
CA ARG A 243 -7.28 -18.45 31.22
C ARG A 243 -6.51 -17.30 30.59
N LEU A 244 -7.01 -16.78 29.46
CA LEU A 244 -6.31 -15.78 28.64
C LEU A 244 -7.18 -14.53 28.50
N ALA A 245 -6.69 -13.38 28.96
CA ALA A 245 -7.28 -12.09 28.64
C ALA A 245 -6.85 -11.64 27.23
N VAL A 246 -7.59 -10.71 26.63
CA VAL A 246 -7.23 -10.16 25.31
C VAL A 246 -5.86 -9.46 25.37
N SER A 247 -5.58 -8.71 26.45
CA SER A 247 -4.28 -8.10 26.68
C SER A 247 -3.15 -9.12 26.78
N ASP A 248 -3.37 -10.30 27.40
CA ASP A 248 -2.37 -11.37 27.46
C ASP A 248 -2.00 -11.89 26.07
N VAL A 249 -2.99 -12.01 25.19
CA VAL A 249 -2.77 -12.42 23.79
C VAL A 249 -1.97 -11.36 23.06
N PHE A 250 -2.31 -10.08 23.23
CA PHE A 250 -1.65 -8.97 22.56
C PHE A 250 -0.20 -8.78 23.03
N ASN A 251 0.02 -8.78 24.35
CA ASN A 251 1.34 -8.80 24.97
C ASN A 251 2.14 -10.05 24.57
N GLY A 252 1.46 -11.08 24.09
CA GLY A 252 2.07 -12.31 23.63
C GLY A 252 2.71 -12.24 22.25
N PHE A 253 2.46 -11.20 21.43
CA PHE A 253 3.00 -11.10 20.07
C PHE A 253 4.50 -10.79 19.99
N SER A 254 5.08 -10.15 21.02
CA SER A 254 6.52 -9.90 21.10
C SER A 254 7.01 -9.97 22.53
N THR A 255 8.29 -10.30 22.73
CA THR A 255 8.93 -10.23 24.05
C THR A 255 9.32 -8.79 24.45
N ASP A 256 9.40 -7.88 23.48
CA ASP A 256 9.73 -6.47 23.68
C ASP A 256 8.46 -5.63 23.92
N PRO A 257 8.27 -5.02 25.11
CA PRO A 257 7.12 -4.17 25.40
C PRO A 257 6.97 -2.96 24.47
N ASP A 258 8.07 -2.42 23.93
CA ASP A 258 8.02 -1.30 22.99
C ASP A 258 7.49 -1.73 21.63
N VAL A 259 7.81 -2.95 21.19
CA VAL A 259 7.22 -3.55 19.99
C VAL A 259 5.73 -3.81 20.20
N VAL A 260 5.33 -4.32 21.37
CA VAL A 260 3.90 -4.48 21.72
C VAL A 260 3.17 -3.14 21.71
N ARG A 261 3.76 -2.07 22.28
CA ARG A 261 3.20 -0.72 22.21
C ARG A 261 3.03 -0.27 20.76
N PHE A 262 4.05 -0.47 19.92
CA PHE A 262 3.99 -0.12 18.50
C PHE A 262 2.93 -0.92 17.73
N LEU A 263 2.73 -2.20 18.05
CA LEU A 263 1.66 -3.00 17.44
C LEU A 263 0.28 -2.41 17.73
N TRP A 264 0.03 -1.92 18.95
CA TRP A 264 -1.21 -1.20 19.24
C TRP A 264 -1.35 0.09 18.41
N ASP A 265 -0.25 0.81 18.23
CA ASP A 265 -0.24 2.01 17.39
C ASP A 265 -0.55 1.65 15.93
N VAL A 266 -0.05 0.51 15.43
CA VAL A 266 -0.40 -0.02 14.11
C VAL A 266 -1.90 -0.30 14.00
N VAL A 267 -2.54 -0.86 15.03
CA VAL A 267 -4.00 -1.07 15.01
C VAL A 267 -4.74 0.28 14.91
N VAL A 268 -4.33 1.29 15.67
CA VAL A 268 -4.89 2.66 15.55
C VAL A 268 -4.70 3.22 14.14
N MET A 269 -3.54 3.01 13.52
CA MET A 269 -3.27 3.46 12.14
C MET A 269 -4.26 2.80 11.15
N THR A 270 -4.61 1.53 11.36
CA THR A 270 -5.60 0.84 10.51
C THR A 270 -7.03 1.38 10.66
N LEU A 271 -7.37 1.95 11.82
CA LEU A 271 -8.65 2.61 12.09
C LEU A 271 -8.68 4.07 11.63
N THR A 272 -7.51 4.66 11.33
CA THR A 272 -7.35 6.04 10.86
C THR A 272 -6.70 6.09 9.48
N PRO A 273 -7.31 5.43 8.47
CA PRO A 273 -6.70 5.23 7.14
C PRO A 273 -6.60 6.52 6.32
N LEU A 274 -7.16 7.64 6.78
CA LEU A 274 -7.06 8.95 6.15
C LEU A 274 -5.87 9.77 6.68
N LYS A 275 -5.25 9.35 7.79
CA LYS A 275 -4.03 9.99 8.31
C LYS A 275 -2.82 9.54 7.49
N HIS A 276 -1.97 10.52 7.15
CA HIS A 276 -0.71 10.26 6.45
C HIS A 276 0.35 9.69 7.41
N TRP A 277 0.28 8.39 7.65
CA TRP A 277 1.28 7.66 8.44
C TRP A 277 2.57 7.42 7.67
N ASP A 278 2.50 7.40 6.33
CA ASP A 278 3.62 7.20 5.40
C ASP A 278 4.42 5.89 5.62
N ILE A 279 3.82 4.91 6.29
CA ILE A 279 4.40 3.60 6.59
C ILE A 279 3.45 2.44 6.30
N ALA A 280 4.03 1.28 6.05
CA ALA A 280 3.43 -0.02 5.78
C ALA A 280 4.20 -1.08 6.57
N PRO A 281 3.83 -1.37 7.83
CA PRO A 281 4.52 -2.32 8.68
C PRO A 281 4.64 -3.71 8.06
N ILE A 282 5.86 -4.24 8.06
CA ILE A 282 6.18 -5.62 7.68
C ILE A 282 6.36 -6.42 8.97
N LEU A 283 5.42 -7.29 9.29
CA LEU A 283 5.53 -8.24 10.39
C LEU A 283 6.45 -9.38 9.94
N TYR A 284 7.63 -9.48 10.55
CA TYR A 284 8.66 -10.44 10.16
C TYR A 284 8.98 -11.42 11.29
N GLY A 285 8.96 -12.71 10.99
CA GLY A 285 9.37 -13.75 11.93
C GLY A 285 9.11 -15.15 11.38
N GLU A 286 9.47 -16.19 12.11
CA GLU A 286 9.24 -17.57 11.66
C GLU A 286 7.75 -17.94 11.58
N GLY A 287 7.45 -19.05 10.91
CA GLY A 287 6.11 -19.62 10.89
C GLY A 287 5.62 -19.90 12.32
N SER A 288 4.32 -19.69 12.57
CA SER A 288 3.70 -19.86 13.90
C SER A 288 4.08 -18.81 14.94
N SER A 289 4.52 -17.62 14.52
CA SER A 289 4.81 -16.51 15.43
C SER A 289 3.62 -15.61 15.78
N GLY A 290 2.42 -15.90 15.24
CA GLY A 290 1.20 -15.13 15.52
C GLY A 290 0.93 -13.97 14.56
N LYS A 291 1.74 -13.76 13.51
CA LYS A 291 1.51 -12.74 12.46
C LYS A 291 0.12 -12.83 11.83
N SER A 292 -0.25 -14.01 11.34
CA SER A 292 -1.57 -14.25 10.73
C SER A 292 -2.70 -13.97 11.73
N THR A 293 -2.53 -14.38 12.99
CA THR A 293 -3.49 -14.10 14.08
C THR A 293 -3.67 -12.59 14.31
N PHE A 294 -2.57 -11.83 14.32
CA PHE A 294 -2.63 -10.37 14.44
C PHE A 294 -3.36 -9.74 13.24
N ILE A 295 -3.01 -10.15 12.02
CA ILE A 295 -3.64 -9.67 10.78
C ILE A 295 -5.14 -10.00 10.76
N ASP A 296 -5.53 -11.22 11.15
CA ASP A 296 -6.92 -11.64 11.25
C ASP A 296 -7.70 -10.80 12.27
N MET A 297 -7.11 -10.53 13.43
CA MET A 297 -7.70 -9.69 14.47
C MET A 297 -7.94 -8.26 13.97
N VAL A 298 -6.93 -7.64 13.35
CA VAL A 298 -7.04 -6.29 12.77
C VAL A 298 -8.06 -6.26 11.62
N THR A 299 -8.05 -7.27 10.75
CA THR A 299 -9.03 -7.42 9.65
C THR A 299 -10.46 -7.55 10.20
N GLY A 300 -10.63 -8.32 11.27
CA GLY A 300 -11.92 -8.46 11.95
C GLY A 300 -12.43 -7.15 12.52
N LEU A 301 -11.55 -6.35 13.12
CA LEU A 301 -11.83 -5.03 13.68
C LEU A 301 -12.18 -3.99 12.62
N VAL A 302 -11.38 -3.89 11.55
CA VAL A 302 -11.64 -2.97 10.43
C VAL A 302 -12.87 -3.42 9.63
N GLY A 303 -13.12 -4.72 9.57
CA GLY A 303 -14.18 -5.34 8.80
C GLY A 303 -13.66 -5.92 7.48
N VAL A 304 -14.10 -7.15 7.19
CA VAL A 304 -13.71 -7.89 5.96
C VAL A 304 -14.10 -7.11 4.70
N GLU A 305 -15.26 -6.44 4.71
CA GLU A 305 -15.73 -5.64 3.57
C GLU A 305 -14.85 -4.42 3.28
N ASN A 306 -14.19 -3.86 4.30
CA ASN A 306 -13.28 -2.71 4.15
C ASN A 306 -11.82 -3.13 3.91
N SER A 307 -11.56 -4.43 3.98
CA SER A 307 -10.22 -5.00 3.88
C SER A 307 -10.04 -5.76 2.57
N THR A 308 -8.80 -5.96 2.16
CA THR A 308 -8.47 -6.87 1.07
C THR A 308 -7.19 -7.62 1.37
N ARG A 309 -7.10 -8.86 0.88
CA ARG A 309 -5.90 -9.68 0.98
C ARG A 309 -5.15 -9.65 -0.35
N ALA A 310 -4.00 -9.01 -0.36
CA ALA A 310 -3.18 -8.88 -1.55
C ALA A 310 -1.70 -8.88 -1.19
N GLN A 311 -0.93 -9.70 -1.90
CA GLN A 311 0.53 -9.65 -1.86
C GLN A 311 1.05 -8.36 -2.48
N LEU A 312 2.15 -7.83 -1.97
CA LEU A 312 2.78 -6.61 -2.49
C LEU A 312 3.13 -6.76 -3.97
N SER A 313 3.65 -7.91 -4.34
CA SER A 313 3.96 -8.25 -5.74
C SER A 313 2.73 -8.20 -6.66
N THR A 314 1.58 -8.69 -6.19
CA THR A 314 0.32 -8.66 -6.95
C THR A 314 -0.13 -7.23 -7.23
N LEU A 315 0.04 -6.33 -6.25
CA LEU A 315 -0.33 -4.91 -6.39
C LEU A 315 0.51 -4.18 -7.45
N THR A 316 1.72 -4.65 -7.71
CA THR A 316 2.60 -4.08 -8.75
C THR A 316 2.30 -4.59 -10.16
N THR A 317 1.36 -5.52 -10.31
CA THR A 317 0.89 -5.94 -11.64
C THR A 317 -0.04 -4.88 -12.25
N ARG A 318 -0.21 -4.92 -13.58
CA ARG A 318 -1.02 -3.94 -14.33
C ARG A 318 -2.39 -3.64 -13.71
N PHE A 319 -3.11 -4.66 -13.26
CA PHE A 319 -4.45 -4.51 -12.67
C PHE A 319 -4.46 -4.72 -11.14
N GLY A 320 -3.28 -4.81 -10.51
CA GLY A 320 -3.15 -5.14 -9.09
C GLY A 320 -3.82 -4.12 -8.18
N MET A 321 -3.57 -2.83 -8.43
CA MET A 321 -4.14 -1.72 -7.65
C MET A 321 -5.66 -1.61 -7.75
N MET A 322 -6.30 -2.28 -8.72
CA MET A 322 -7.76 -2.33 -8.79
C MET A 322 -8.38 -3.05 -7.58
N HIS A 323 -7.64 -3.98 -6.95
CA HIS A 323 -8.12 -4.77 -5.80
C HIS A 323 -8.20 -3.99 -4.49
N ILE A 324 -7.54 -2.83 -4.41
CA ILE A 324 -7.46 -1.99 -3.20
C ILE A 324 -8.30 -0.72 -3.33
N LEU A 325 -9.02 -0.55 -4.45
CA LEU A 325 -10.01 0.51 -4.61
C LEU A 325 -11.09 0.38 -3.52
N ASP A 326 -11.38 1.51 -2.86
CA ASP A 326 -12.39 1.61 -1.80
C ASP A 326 -12.11 0.74 -0.55
N LYS A 327 -10.87 0.29 -0.36
CA LYS A 327 -10.45 -0.44 0.83
C LYS A 327 -9.66 0.47 1.75
N THR A 328 -9.79 0.27 3.06
CA THR A 328 -9.04 1.01 4.09
C THR A 328 -7.90 0.19 4.68
N LEU A 329 -7.94 -1.14 4.55
CA LEU A 329 -6.88 -2.05 4.97
C LEU A 329 -6.47 -2.97 3.83
N VAL A 330 -5.17 -3.02 3.58
CA VAL A 330 -4.54 -4.02 2.72
C VAL A 330 -3.70 -4.92 3.61
N ALA A 331 -4.16 -6.16 3.75
CA ALA A 331 -3.45 -7.18 4.48
C ALA A 331 -2.72 -8.10 3.49
N SER A 332 -1.47 -8.46 3.78
CA SER A 332 -0.81 -9.57 3.10
C SER A 332 -0.42 -10.60 4.13
N ASP A 333 -0.73 -11.87 3.87
CA ASP A 333 -0.19 -12.97 4.65
C ASP A 333 0.72 -13.80 3.75
N ASP A 334 1.85 -14.23 4.30
CA ASP A 334 2.83 -15.10 3.63
C ASP A 334 3.45 -14.54 2.33
N GLU A 335 3.99 -13.30 2.37
CA GLU A 335 4.81 -12.77 1.27
C GLU A 335 6.15 -13.52 1.19
N SER A 336 6.23 -14.63 0.45
CA SER A 336 7.45 -15.43 0.34
C SER A 336 8.39 -14.91 -0.76
N GLY A 337 9.54 -14.36 -0.37
CA GLY A 337 10.73 -14.12 -1.20
C GLY A 337 10.52 -13.36 -2.50
N THR A 338 9.38 -12.67 -2.67
CA THR A 338 8.97 -12.18 -3.99
C THR A 338 9.72 -10.89 -4.32
N TYR A 339 10.19 -10.83 -5.57
CA TYR A 339 10.95 -9.70 -6.09
C TYR A 339 10.01 -8.64 -6.67
N ILE A 340 10.04 -7.45 -6.09
CA ILE A 340 9.26 -6.29 -6.52
C ILE A 340 10.14 -5.42 -7.41
N ASP A 341 9.85 -5.43 -8.72
CA ASP A 341 10.66 -4.77 -9.74
C ASP A 341 10.36 -3.26 -9.85
N ASP A 342 9.08 -2.90 -9.94
CA ASP A 342 8.63 -1.52 -9.85
C ASP A 342 7.91 -1.27 -8.52
N SER A 343 8.53 -0.44 -7.68
CA SER A 343 7.99 -0.07 -6.38
C SER A 343 7.35 1.31 -6.37
N GLY A 344 7.36 2.04 -7.49
CA GLY A 344 6.78 3.38 -7.62
C GLY A 344 5.32 3.43 -7.19
N PRO A 345 4.43 2.58 -7.73
CA PRO A 345 3.03 2.54 -7.35
C PRO A 345 2.82 2.23 -5.86
N LEU A 346 3.60 1.30 -5.29
CA LEU A 346 3.54 0.99 -3.85
C LEU A 346 3.98 2.17 -2.99
N LYS A 347 5.07 2.86 -3.35
CA LYS A 347 5.53 4.04 -2.62
C LYS A 347 4.47 5.13 -2.57
N SER A 348 3.82 5.39 -3.70
CA SER A 348 2.73 6.35 -3.80
C SER A 348 1.55 5.88 -2.96
N ALA A 349 1.12 4.61 -3.09
CA ALA A 349 0.00 4.07 -2.31
C ALA A 349 0.22 4.23 -0.79
N VAL A 350 1.39 3.87 -0.27
CA VAL A 350 1.70 3.97 1.17
C VAL A 350 1.69 5.42 1.66
N THR A 351 2.16 6.38 0.86
CA THR A 351 2.15 7.80 1.24
C THR A 351 0.90 8.56 0.80
N HIS A 352 -0.15 7.83 0.39
CA HIS A 352 -1.39 8.42 -0.12
C HIS A 352 -1.10 9.41 -1.25
N GLY A 353 -0.15 9.08 -2.12
CA GLY A 353 0.08 9.77 -3.38
C GLY A 353 -0.96 9.32 -4.41
N GLU A 354 -1.07 10.09 -5.48
CA GLU A 354 -1.89 9.72 -6.63
C GLU A 354 -1.24 8.54 -7.38
N VAL A 355 -2.04 7.54 -7.71
CA VAL A 355 -1.63 6.35 -8.45
C VAL A 355 -2.55 6.20 -9.65
N ASN A 356 -1.98 5.94 -10.83
CA ASN A 356 -2.77 5.60 -12.01
C ASN A 356 -3.15 4.12 -11.96
N ILE A 357 -4.45 3.84 -11.98
CA ILE A 357 -5.03 2.51 -11.85
C ILE A 357 -5.68 2.12 -13.17
N ASP A 358 -5.05 1.15 -13.84
CA ASP A 358 -5.62 0.49 -15.01
C ASP A 358 -6.84 -0.36 -14.61
N ARG A 359 -7.92 -0.25 -15.38
CA ARG A 359 -9.17 -0.99 -15.17
C ARG A 359 -9.49 -1.84 -16.39
N LYS A 360 -9.88 -3.09 -16.18
CA LYS A 360 -10.22 -3.99 -17.30
C LYS A 360 -11.38 -3.42 -18.12
N ASN A 361 -11.17 -3.26 -19.42
CA ASN A 361 -12.14 -2.74 -20.40
C ASN A 361 -12.71 -1.35 -20.06
N LYS A 362 -11.98 -0.53 -19.30
CA LYS A 362 -12.37 0.83 -18.92
C LYS A 362 -11.16 1.76 -19.02
N MET A 363 -11.40 3.07 -19.06
CA MET A 363 -10.32 4.05 -19.02
C MET A 363 -9.56 3.97 -17.69
N PRO A 364 -8.23 4.12 -17.68
CA PRO A 364 -7.46 4.24 -16.46
C PRO A 364 -7.92 5.43 -15.63
N VAL A 365 -7.74 5.38 -14.31
CA VAL A 365 -8.11 6.47 -13.40
C VAL A 365 -6.94 6.81 -12.51
N SER A 366 -6.70 8.10 -12.33
CA SER A 366 -5.80 8.56 -11.28
C SER A 366 -6.56 8.61 -9.97
N TYR A 367 -6.02 7.99 -8.94
CA TYR A 367 -6.71 7.81 -7.68
C TYR A 367 -5.78 7.96 -6.49
N ARG A 368 -6.26 8.62 -5.44
CA ARG A 368 -5.56 8.73 -4.16
C ARG A 368 -6.04 7.63 -3.22
N LEU A 369 -5.15 6.70 -2.90
CA LEU A 369 -5.47 5.58 -2.01
C LEU A 369 -5.44 6.05 -0.55
N GLY A 370 -6.51 5.77 0.19
CA GLY A 370 -6.63 5.97 1.64
C GLY A 370 -6.65 4.64 2.37
N CYS A 371 -5.55 3.89 2.31
CA CYS A 371 -5.47 2.57 2.91
C CYS A 371 -4.16 2.36 3.68
N MET A 372 -4.28 1.63 4.80
CA MET A 372 -3.15 1.18 5.59
C MET A 372 -2.73 -0.23 5.14
N PHE A 373 -1.43 -0.46 5.05
CA PHE A 373 -0.86 -1.75 4.65
C PHE A 373 -0.29 -2.47 5.87
N VAL A 374 -0.62 -3.74 6.06
CA VAL A 374 -0.02 -4.61 7.08
C VAL A 374 0.41 -5.92 6.41
N VAL A 375 1.71 -6.17 6.38
CA VAL A 375 2.29 -7.25 5.57
C VAL A 375 2.95 -8.27 6.48
N GLY A 376 2.42 -9.48 6.53
CA GLY A 376 3.05 -10.63 7.19
C GLY A 376 3.99 -11.37 6.26
N THR A 377 5.21 -11.64 6.73
CA THR A 377 6.17 -12.45 5.96
C THR A 377 7.11 -13.27 6.84
N ASN A 378 7.57 -14.40 6.29
CA ASN A 378 8.63 -15.24 6.85
C ASN A 378 10.00 -14.93 6.23
N SER A 379 10.06 -14.11 5.18
CA SER A 379 11.28 -13.84 4.41
C SER A 379 11.27 -12.41 3.90
N TYR A 380 12.41 -11.74 3.93
CA TYR A 380 12.50 -10.36 3.54
C TYR A 380 12.03 -10.10 2.09
N PRO A 381 11.04 -9.20 1.85
CA PRO A 381 10.63 -8.85 0.50
C PRO A 381 11.78 -8.16 -0.23
N LYS A 382 12.04 -8.58 -1.47
CA LYS A 382 13.18 -8.09 -2.25
C LYS A 382 12.72 -6.96 -3.16
N PHE A 383 13.20 -5.74 -2.94
CA PHE A 383 12.90 -4.60 -3.82
C PHE A 383 14.05 -4.35 -4.81
N ARG A 384 13.74 -4.06 -6.08
CA ARG A 384 14.75 -3.51 -7.01
C ARG A 384 15.24 -2.15 -6.54
N ASP A 385 14.32 -1.32 -6.07
CA ASP A 385 14.60 0.02 -5.56
C ASP A 385 15.20 -0.08 -4.15
N ARG A 386 16.43 0.43 -4.01
CA ARG A 386 17.21 0.37 -2.76
C ARG A 386 17.40 1.74 -2.11
N SER A 387 16.66 2.73 -2.58
CA SER A 387 16.69 4.08 -2.01
C SER A 387 16.10 4.10 -0.60
N THR A 388 16.50 5.10 0.19
CA THR A 388 15.86 5.44 1.48
C THR A 388 14.35 5.65 1.36
N GLY A 389 13.84 5.89 0.15
CA GLY A 389 12.42 6.02 -0.14
C GLY A 389 11.61 4.74 0.13
N ILE A 390 12.16 3.54 -0.06
CA ILE A 390 11.46 2.29 0.34
C ILE A 390 11.58 2.07 1.83
N TRP A 391 12.80 2.16 2.38
CA TRP A 391 13.08 1.72 3.75
C TRP A 391 12.27 2.48 4.80
N ARG A 392 12.10 3.79 4.63
CA ARG A 392 11.31 4.59 5.57
C ARG A 392 9.81 4.26 5.55
N ARG A 393 9.32 3.65 4.47
CA ARG A 393 7.90 3.30 4.26
C ARG A 393 7.57 1.89 4.70
N PHE A 394 8.54 1.01 4.93
CA PHE A 394 8.31 -0.40 5.26
C PHE A 394 9.06 -0.82 6.52
N PRO A 395 8.65 -0.33 7.71
CA PRO A 395 9.29 -0.72 8.95
C PRO A 395 9.07 -2.20 9.24
N VAL A 396 10.16 -2.93 9.49
CA VAL A 396 10.18 -4.35 9.84
C VAL A 396 9.96 -4.51 11.33
N VAL A 397 8.81 -5.07 11.67
CA VAL A 397 8.39 -5.35 13.04
C VAL A 397 8.73 -6.80 13.38
N PRO A 398 9.65 -7.06 14.32
CA PRO A 398 10.05 -8.42 14.67
C PRO A 398 8.95 -9.13 15.46
N PHE A 399 8.54 -10.31 14.98
CA PHE A 399 7.69 -11.29 15.66
C PHE A 399 8.60 -12.45 16.09
N ASP A 400 9.25 -12.26 17.23
CA ASP A 400 10.33 -13.08 17.78
C ASP A 400 9.85 -14.29 18.58
N ARG A 401 8.55 -14.41 18.84
CA ARG A 401 7.98 -15.50 19.63
C ARG A 401 7.37 -16.58 18.74
N VAL A 402 7.87 -17.81 18.81
CA VAL A 402 7.28 -18.96 18.13
C VAL A 402 6.37 -19.75 19.07
N VAL A 403 5.11 -19.96 18.67
CA VAL A 403 4.16 -20.76 19.45
C VAL A 403 4.29 -22.24 19.10
N LEU A 404 4.81 -23.02 20.06
CA LEU A 404 4.99 -24.46 19.92
C LEU A 404 3.64 -25.17 19.64
N PRO A 405 3.61 -26.24 18.83
CA PRO A 405 2.37 -26.95 18.47
C PRO A 405 1.48 -27.34 19.66
N LYS A 406 2.09 -27.76 20.77
CA LYS A 406 1.40 -28.15 22.02
C LYS A 406 0.77 -26.98 22.78
N ASP A 407 1.29 -25.76 22.58
CA ASP A 407 0.86 -24.54 23.28
C ASP A 407 -0.19 -23.75 22.49
N ARG A 408 -0.44 -24.13 21.23
CA ARG A 408 -1.44 -23.48 20.37
C ARG A 408 -2.85 -23.68 20.92
N VAL A 409 -3.65 -22.65 20.77
CA VAL A 409 -5.08 -22.63 21.10
C VAL A 409 -5.88 -22.64 19.79
N PRO A 410 -6.47 -23.78 19.38
CA PRO A 410 -7.14 -23.92 18.08
C PRO A 410 -8.27 -22.93 17.84
N GLU A 411 -9.04 -22.62 18.88
CA GLU A 411 -10.20 -21.73 18.84
C GLU A 411 -9.84 -20.24 18.93
N LEU A 412 -8.55 -19.89 19.05
CA LEU A 412 -8.12 -18.51 19.34
C LEU A 412 -8.61 -17.51 18.30
N GLY A 413 -8.49 -17.84 17.00
CA GLY A 413 -8.97 -16.95 15.93
C GLY A 413 -10.47 -16.66 16.04
N ARG A 414 -11.29 -17.68 16.37
CA ARG A 414 -12.74 -17.50 16.58
C ARG A 414 -13.03 -16.64 17.82
N LEU A 415 -12.25 -16.81 18.88
CA LEU A 415 -12.39 -16.04 20.12
C LEU A 415 -12.06 -14.56 19.89
N LEU A 416 -10.96 -14.27 19.19
CA LEU A 416 -10.57 -12.90 18.85
C LEU A 416 -11.54 -12.21 17.88
N ALA A 417 -12.31 -12.99 17.12
CA ALA A 417 -13.34 -12.47 16.21
C ALA A 417 -14.70 -12.17 16.88
N ARG A 418 -14.81 -12.28 18.22
CA ARG A 418 -16.06 -11.93 18.93
C ARG A 418 -16.30 -10.42 18.96
N GLN A 419 -17.57 -10.02 19.09
CA GLN A 419 -17.95 -8.60 19.15
C GLN A 419 -17.40 -7.91 20.40
N ASP A 420 -17.52 -8.54 21.58
CA ASP A 420 -17.04 -7.99 22.84
C ASP A 420 -15.52 -7.74 22.85
N VAL A 421 -14.74 -8.55 22.11
CA VAL A 421 -13.31 -8.31 21.90
C VAL A 421 -13.06 -7.06 21.07
N ARG A 422 -13.80 -6.90 19.98
CA ARG A 422 -13.67 -5.72 19.11
C ARG A 422 -14.06 -4.44 19.85
N ASP A 423 -15.17 -4.46 20.58
CA ASP A 423 -15.67 -3.31 21.34
C ASP A 423 -14.68 -2.91 22.44
N TRP A 424 -14.17 -3.89 23.18
CA TRP A 424 -13.14 -3.65 24.19
C TRP A 424 -11.85 -3.09 23.57
N MET A 425 -11.39 -3.67 22.46
CA MET A 425 -10.21 -3.19 21.73
C MET A 425 -10.41 -1.74 21.26
N MET A 426 -11.56 -1.43 20.67
CA MET A 426 -11.91 -0.07 20.22
C MET A 426 -11.87 0.92 21.38
N PHE A 427 -12.50 0.59 22.50
CA PHE A 427 -12.46 1.41 23.72
C PHE A 427 -11.03 1.62 24.24
N HIS A 428 -10.27 0.53 24.38
CA HIS A 428 -8.90 0.57 24.87
C HIS A 428 -8.01 1.48 24.00
N MET A 429 -8.14 1.38 22.67
CA MET A 429 -7.32 2.14 21.73
C MET A 429 -7.72 3.61 21.57
N LEU A 430 -9.02 3.92 21.57
CA LEU A 430 -9.50 5.28 21.36
C LEU A 430 -9.84 6.02 22.67
N TYR A 431 -9.66 5.42 23.85
CA TYR A 431 -9.88 6.12 25.12
C TYR A 431 -8.75 5.93 26.13
N GLU A 432 -8.41 4.68 26.47
CA GLU A 432 -7.48 4.40 27.56
C GLU A 432 -6.01 4.62 27.18
N ARG A 433 -5.64 4.30 25.93
CA ARG A 433 -4.27 4.48 25.44
C ARG A 433 -4.00 5.93 25.05
N PRO A 434 -2.74 6.40 25.20
CA PRO A 434 -2.32 7.68 24.65
C PRO A 434 -2.61 7.78 23.15
N ARG A 435 -3.02 8.97 22.71
CA ARG A 435 -3.29 9.22 21.29
C ARG A 435 -2.01 9.10 20.47
N VAL A 436 -2.11 8.41 19.35
CA VAL A 436 -1.03 8.32 18.36
C VAL A 436 -1.08 9.57 17.49
N THR A 437 -0.08 10.44 17.64
CA THR A 437 0.04 11.69 16.86
C THR A 437 1.05 11.59 15.72
N GLY A 438 1.87 10.54 15.71
CA GLY A 438 2.89 10.30 14.71
C GLY A 438 3.51 8.91 14.85
N VAL A 439 4.41 8.58 13.94
CA VAL A 439 5.12 7.28 13.93
C VAL A 439 6.41 7.40 14.74
N SER A 440 6.50 6.66 15.85
CA SER A 440 7.74 6.49 16.61
C SER A 440 8.15 5.02 16.58
N LEU A 441 9.27 4.71 15.92
CA LEU A 441 9.74 3.33 15.77
C LEU A 441 10.51 2.87 17.02
N PRO A 442 10.19 1.71 17.62
CA PRO A 442 11.00 1.08 18.66
C PRO A 442 12.44 0.80 18.21
N GLU A 443 13.37 0.70 19.17
CA GLU A 443 14.77 0.37 18.88
C GLU A 443 14.90 -1.00 18.19
N ALA A 444 14.12 -2.01 18.61
CA ALA A 444 14.09 -3.32 17.96
C ALA A 444 13.65 -3.25 16.49
N VAL A 445 12.69 -2.37 16.15
CA VAL A 445 12.24 -2.13 14.77
C VAL A 445 13.32 -1.40 13.97
N ALA A 446 14.00 -0.42 14.58
CA ALA A 446 15.11 0.28 13.95
C ALA A 446 16.29 -0.66 13.64
N LYS A 447 16.60 -1.58 14.57
CA LYS A 447 17.62 -2.62 14.39
C LYS A 447 17.23 -3.61 13.30
N ALA A 448 16.00 -4.14 13.33
CA ALA A 448 15.49 -5.05 12.31
C ALA A 448 15.50 -4.40 10.90
N ASN A 449 15.18 -3.10 10.80
CA ASN A 449 15.31 -2.34 9.55
C ASN A 449 16.75 -2.24 9.04
N ALA A 450 17.72 -2.08 9.94
CA ALA A 450 19.14 -2.06 9.57
C ALA A 450 19.59 -3.43 9.03
N GLU A 451 19.24 -4.51 9.74
CA GLU A 451 19.53 -5.88 9.32
C GLU A 451 18.85 -6.23 7.98
N PHE A 452 17.58 -5.85 7.81
CA PHE A 452 16.84 -6.00 6.56
C PHE A 452 17.52 -5.30 5.38
N ARG A 453 18.01 -4.07 5.61
CA ARG A 453 18.73 -3.29 4.60
C ARG A 453 20.03 -3.98 4.20
N GLU A 454 20.75 -4.56 5.15
CA GLU A 454 21.99 -5.30 4.88
C GLU A 454 21.71 -6.61 4.13
N ALA A 455 20.66 -7.35 4.53
CA ALA A 455 20.29 -8.62 3.91
C ALA A 455 19.82 -8.48 2.44
N ILE A 456 19.24 -7.33 2.06
CA ILE A 456 18.79 -7.08 0.68
C ILE A 456 19.88 -6.48 -0.19
N ASP A 457 20.92 -5.86 0.38
CA ASP A 457 22.05 -5.37 -0.42
C ASP A 457 22.86 -6.56 -0.95
N PRO A 458 22.78 -6.90 -2.24
CA PRO A 458 23.46 -8.07 -2.79
C PRO A 458 24.97 -7.89 -2.74
N VAL A 459 25.49 -6.65 -2.72
CA VAL A 459 26.93 -6.42 -2.56
C VAL A 459 27.35 -6.74 -1.13
N ALA A 460 26.53 -6.36 -0.14
CA ALA A 460 26.76 -6.71 1.26
C ALA A 460 26.60 -8.21 1.51
N ALA A 461 25.56 -8.85 0.96
CA ALA A 461 25.33 -10.28 1.05
C ALA A 461 26.47 -11.08 0.39
N PHE A 462 26.88 -10.73 -0.83
CA PHE A 462 28.04 -11.32 -1.49
C PHE A 462 29.31 -11.16 -0.66
N TRP A 463 29.56 -9.97 -0.12
CA TRP A 463 30.74 -9.73 0.69
C TRP A 463 30.70 -10.52 2.00
N GLY A 464 29.58 -10.54 2.71
CA GLY A 464 29.41 -11.30 3.95
C GLY A 464 29.59 -12.81 3.75
N GLU A 465 29.12 -13.37 2.63
CA GLU A 465 29.26 -14.80 2.32
C GLU A 465 30.72 -15.17 2.00
N TYR A 466 31.43 -14.35 1.23
CA TYR A 466 32.74 -14.73 0.69
C TYR A 466 33.96 -14.07 1.36
N ARG A 467 33.80 -12.99 2.13
CA ARG A 467 34.95 -12.21 2.66
C ARG A 467 35.93 -13.08 3.45
N ASP A 468 35.40 -13.99 4.26
CA ASP A 468 36.16 -14.84 5.17
C ASP A 468 36.65 -16.11 4.46
N ALA A 469 36.05 -16.41 3.31
CA ALA A 469 36.36 -17.54 2.46
C ALA A 469 37.59 -17.29 1.54
N PHE A 470 38.00 -16.02 1.38
CA PHE A 470 39.19 -15.66 0.61
C PHE A 470 40.49 -15.96 1.37
N THR A 471 41.26 -16.92 0.89
CA THR A 471 42.54 -17.35 1.49
C THR A 471 43.75 -16.49 1.11
N ARG A 472 43.65 -15.71 0.02
CA ARG A 472 44.73 -14.86 -0.48
C ARG A 472 44.71 -13.50 0.21
N ASP A 473 45.86 -12.86 0.38
CA ASP A 473 45.97 -11.54 1.02
C ASP A 473 45.61 -10.35 0.12
N PHE A 474 45.39 -10.56 -1.17
CA PHE A 474 45.00 -9.54 -2.14
C PHE A 474 43.76 -10.00 -2.91
N LEU A 475 42.87 -9.10 -3.32
CA LEU A 475 41.65 -9.40 -4.07
C LEU A 475 41.48 -8.38 -5.22
N PRO A 476 41.70 -8.78 -6.48
CA PRO A 476 41.50 -7.90 -7.61
C PRO A 476 40.03 -7.46 -7.76
N LEU A 477 39.78 -6.15 -7.95
CA LEU A 477 38.43 -5.64 -8.24
C LEU A 477 37.77 -6.31 -9.47
N PRO A 478 38.47 -6.55 -10.59
CA PRO A 478 37.87 -7.24 -11.73
C PRO A 478 37.43 -8.67 -11.42
N MET A 479 38.18 -9.38 -10.56
CA MET A 479 37.82 -10.73 -10.12
C MET A 479 36.58 -10.69 -9.22
N LEU A 480 36.56 -9.80 -8.22
CA LEU A 480 35.41 -9.62 -7.33
C LEU A 480 34.15 -9.28 -8.11
N TRP A 481 34.26 -8.46 -9.16
CA TRP A 481 33.16 -8.18 -10.06
C TRP A 481 32.67 -9.42 -10.81
N SER A 482 33.59 -10.22 -11.37
CA SER A 482 33.22 -11.47 -12.05
C SER A 482 32.58 -12.49 -11.11
N ALA A 483 33.10 -12.64 -9.89
CA ALA A 483 32.51 -13.50 -8.85
C ALA A 483 31.11 -13.01 -8.45
N PHE A 484 30.95 -11.71 -8.22
CA PHE A 484 29.65 -11.11 -7.90
C PHE A 484 28.62 -11.33 -9.02
N LYS A 485 28.98 -11.16 -10.29
CA LYS A 485 28.06 -11.44 -11.42
C LYS A 485 27.52 -12.86 -11.43
N GLN A 486 28.37 -13.83 -11.08
CA GLN A 486 28.01 -15.25 -11.07
C GLN A 486 27.15 -15.58 -9.86
N TRP A 487 27.59 -15.17 -8.67
CA TRP A 487 26.79 -15.27 -7.45
C TRP A 487 25.41 -14.61 -7.62
N TYR A 488 25.35 -13.41 -8.20
CA TYR A 488 24.10 -12.71 -8.47
C TYR A 488 23.19 -13.48 -9.42
N SER A 489 23.74 -14.10 -10.48
CA SER A 489 22.97 -14.94 -11.40
C SER A 489 22.41 -16.20 -10.71
N ARG A 490 23.17 -16.80 -9.78
CA ARG A 490 22.75 -17.96 -8.97
C ARG A 490 21.61 -17.60 -8.02
N GLU A 491 21.77 -16.56 -7.22
CA GLU A 491 20.81 -16.18 -6.17
C GLU A 491 19.50 -15.60 -6.71
N PHE A 492 19.56 -14.90 -7.86
CA PHE A 492 18.41 -14.18 -8.41
C PHE A 492 17.89 -14.77 -9.73
N GLY A 493 18.46 -15.88 -10.21
CA GLY A 493 17.96 -16.61 -11.40
C GLY A 493 17.84 -15.75 -12.66
N GLY A 494 18.70 -14.73 -12.81
CA GLY A 494 18.65 -13.74 -13.89
C GLY A 494 17.48 -12.74 -13.82
N ARG A 495 16.64 -12.80 -12.78
CA ARG A 495 15.55 -11.85 -12.52
C ARG A 495 16.08 -10.71 -11.65
N GLY A 496 16.29 -9.56 -12.28
CA GLY A 496 16.77 -8.34 -11.61
C GLY A 496 17.87 -7.64 -12.39
N GLN A 497 18.08 -6.36 -12.12
CA GLN A 497 19.05 -5.55 -12.86
C GLN A 497 20.42 -5.66 -12.20
N LEU A 498 21.33 -6.41 -12.82
CA LEU A 498 22.74 -6.47 -12.41
C LEU A 498 23.31 -5.04 -12.41
N LYS A 499 23.97 -4.65 -11.31
CA LYS A 499 24.59 -3.32 -11.17
C LYS A 499 25.65 -3.10 -12.25
N SER A 500 26.02 -1.84 -12.48
CA SER A 500 27.27 -1.56 -13.20
C SER A 500 28.47 -1.93 -12.31
N SER A 501 29.59 -2.30 -12.92
CA SER A 501 30.85 -2.54 -12.19
C SER A 501 31.25 -1.33 -11.34
N ARG A 502 31.00 -0.11 -11.83
CA ARG A 502 31.26 1.15 -11.10
C ARG A 502 30.47 1.25 -9.80
N ASN A 503 29.17 0.91 -9.82
CA ASN A 503 28.31 0.96 -8.63
C ASN A 503 28.68 -0.15 -7.64
N PHE A 504 28.96 -1.36 -8.13
CA PHE A 504 29.46 -2.45 -7.30
C PHE A 504 30.73 -2.06 -6.55
N TYR A 505 31.72 -1.47 -7.24
CA TYR A 505 32.96 -1.03 -6.60
C TYR A 505 32.74 0.09 -5.58
N ALA A 506 31.82 1.02 -5.84
CA ALA A 506 31.52 2.10 -4.90
C ALA A 506 30.88 1.58 -3.61
N GLU A 507 29.91 0.68 -3.73
CA GLU A 507 29.23 0.05 -2.58
C GLU A 507 30.19 -0.84 -1.79
N LEU A 508 30.96 -1.68 -2.49
CA LEU A 508 31.93 -2.56 -1.85
C LEU A 508 33.01 -1.78 -1.08
N ARG A 509 33.51 -0.66 -1.64
CA ARG A 509 34.42 0.24 -0.92
C ARG A 509 33.79 0.81 0.34
N SER A 510 32.52 1.22 0.26
CA SER A 510 31.80 1.76 1.42
C SER A 510 31.65 0.71 2.53
N LEU A 511 31.41 -0.55 2.18
CA LEU A 511 31.30 -1.65 3.13
C LEU A 511 32.65 -1.92 3.81
N VAL A 512 33.71 -2.13 3.01
CA VAL A 512 35.06 -2.38 3.52
C VAL A 512 35.56 -1.22 4.39
N SER A 513 35.26 0.02 4.03
CA SER A 513 35.65 1.20 4.83
C SER A 513 34.98 1.23 6.20
N ARG A 514 33.72 0.76 6.31
CA ARG A 514 33.02 0.65 7.61
C ARG A 514 33.62 -0.46 8.46
N GLU A 515 33.88 -1.62 7.87
CA GLU A 515 34.53 -2.75 8.57
C GLU A 515 35.92 -2.39 9.10
N MET A 516 36.67 -1.57 8.36
CA MET A 516 37.98 -1.08 8.79
C MET A 516 37.90 -0.30 10.13
N GLN A 517 36.81 0.44 10.33
CA GLN A 517 36.54 1.25 11.53
C GLN A 517 35.93 0.47 12.69
N ASP A 518 35.51 -0.79 12.47
CA ASP A 518 34.90 -1.60 13.52
C ASP A 518 35.97 -2.09 14.53
N PRO A 519 35.89 -1.71 15.81
CA PRO A 519 36.84 -2.15 16.83
C PRO A 519 36.71 -3.64 17.20
N ALA A 520 35.60 -4.30 16.88
CA ALA A 520 35.38 -5.71 17.17
C ALA A 520 36.07 -6.66 16.16
N LEU A 521 36.43 -6.16 14.97
CA LEU A 521 37.11 -6.95 13.94
C LEU A 521 38.64 -6.94 14.13
N PRO A 522 39.30 -8.12 14.15
CA PRO A 522 40.76 -8.19 14.22
C PRO A 522 41.41 -7.73 12.90
N ASP A 523 42.63 -7.18 12.98
CA ASP A 523 43.36 -6.67 11.80
C ASP A 523 43.65 -7.74 10.73
N SER A 524 43.68 -9.03 11.10
CA SER A 524 43.79 -10.15 10.16
C SER A 524 42.54 -10.36 9.31
N ALA A 525 41.37 -9.94 9.79
CA ALA A 525 40.08 -10.03 9.09
C ALA A 525 39.75 -8.75 8.29
N LYS A 526 40.49 -7.64 8.54
CA LYS A 526 40.23 -6.35 7.88
C LYS A 526 40.86 -6.27 6.49
N TRP A 527 40.11 -5.69 5.57
CA TRP A 527 40.54 -5.39 4.20
C TRP A 527 40.74 -3.89 3.99
N VAL A 528 41.69 -3.50 3.14
CA VAL A 528 41.99 -2.10 2.79
C VAL A 528 42.14 -1.98 1.27
N GLU A 529 41.60 -0.94 0.66
CA GLU A 529 41.79 -0.72 -0.78
C GLU A 529 43.22 -0.25 -1.06
N THR A 530 43.87 -0.84 -2.07
CA THR A 530 45.21 -0.42 -2.47
C THR A 530 45.18 0.93 -3.21
N ALA A 531 46.05 1.87 -2.81
CA ALA A 531 46.19 3.16 -3.49
C ALA A 531 46.67 2.99 -4.94
N ASP A 532 47.58 2.04 -5.18
CA ASP A 532 48.21 1.77 -6.47
C ASP A 532 47.73 0.46 -7.11
N LYS A 533 48.05 0.30 -8.41
CA LYS A 533 47.79 -0.94 -9.14
C LYS A 533 48.82 -2.01 -8.77
N VAL A 534 48.39 -3.11 -8.16
CA VAL A 534 49.22 -4.27 -7.82
C VAL A 534 49.47 -5.11 -9.07
N SER A 535 50.72 -5.54 -9.30
CA SER A 535 51.09 -6.39 -10.44
C SER A 535 50.77 -7.85 -10.14
N VAL A 536 49.97 -8.47 -11.01
CA VAL A 536 49.49 -9.85 -10.89
C VAL A 536 49.93 -10.66 -12.12
N ALA A 537 50.71 -11.73 -11.93
CA ALA A 537 51.26 -12.53 -13.03
C ALA A 537 50.28 -13.61 -13.53
N ALA A 538 49.56 -14.23 -12.61
CA ALA A 538 48.45 -15.14 -12.82
C ALA A 538 47.70 -15.29 -11.49
N TRP A 539 46.40 -15.52 -11.53
CA TRP A 539 45.59 -15.78 -10.35
C TRP A 539 44.98 -17.17 -10.44
N ALA A 540 45.44 -18.06 -9.58
CA ALA A 540 44.66 -19.20 -9.14
C ALA A 540 43.97 -18.78 -7.84
N ALA A 541 42.64 -18.72 -7.83
CA ALA A 541 41.93 -18.60 -6.59
C ALA A 541 42.16 -19.92 -5.85
N GLY A 542 43.01 -19.93 -4.83
CA GLY A 542 43.14 -21.09 -3.96
C GLY A 542 41.89 -21.18 -3.09
N THR A 543 40.79 -21.64 -3.64
CA THR A 543 39.60 -21.97 -2.86
C THR A 543 39.71 -23.44 -2.54
N GLU A 544 40.25 -23.84 -1.39
CA GLU A 544 40.15 -25.25 -1.01
C GLU A 544 38.75 -25.65 -0.50
N GLU A 545 37.73 -24.77 -0.53
CA GLU A 545 36.32 -25.18 -0.32
C GLU A 545 35.29 -24.08 -0.69
N ALA A 546 35.68 -22.81 -0.75
CA ALA A 546 34.76 -21.67 -0.71
C ALA A 546 33.88 -21.40 -1.96
N ILE A 547 34.17 -21.98 -3.13
CA ILE A 547 33.45 -21.63 -4.39
C ILE A 547 33.15 -22.88 -5.24
N GLY A 548 32.90 -24.01 -4.57
CA GLY A 548 32.65 -25.32 -5.18
C GLY A 548 31.33 -25.47 -5.95
N ASP A 549 30.33 -24.63 -5.68
CA ASP A 549 28.97 -24.86 -6.18
C ASP A 549 28.62 -24.11 -7.48
N LEU A 550 29.58 -23.51 -8.16
CA LEU A 550 29.35 -22.77 -9.40
C LEU A 550 29.48 -23.69 -10.63
N TYR A 551 28.35 -24.21 -11.11
CA TYR A 551 28.11 -24.93 -12.39
C TYR A 551 28.42 -26.44 -12.49
N ARG A 552 27.35 -27.23 -12.76
CA ARG A 552 27.37 -28.47 -13.55
C ARG A 552 26.86 -28.15 -14.95
N ASP A 553 27.73 -28.03 -15.94
CA ASP A 553 27.31 -28.25 -17.33
C ASP A 553 28.52 -28.68 -18.18
N GLU A 554 28.40 -29.86 -18.79
CA GLU A 554 29.45 -30.53 -19.54
C GLU A 554 29.64 -29.87 -20.91
N GLY A 555 30.80 -29.24 -21.15
CA GLY A 555 31.12 -28.72 -22.48
C GLY A 555 32.38 -27.86 -22.52
N PHE A 556 33.55 -28.49 -22.62
CA PHE A 556 34.83 -27.81 -22.82
C PHE A 556 34.87 -27.11 -24.19
N HIS A 557 34.74 -25.79 -24.22
CA HIS A 557 35.02 -24.95 -25.39
C HIS A 557 36.00 -23.83 -25.03
N LYS A 558 36.88 -23.47 -25.99
CA LYS A 558 38.02 -22.53 -25.85
C LYS A 558 37.70 -21.31 -24.97
N PRO A 559 38.61 -20.89 -24.07
CA PRO A 559 38.33 -19.80 -23.14
C PRO A 559 38.25 -18.46 -23.87
N ARG A 560 37.12 -17.75 -23.71
CA ARG A 560 37.00 -16.33 -24.05
C ARG A 560 37.54 -15.48 -22.89
N VAL A 561 37.89 -14.23 -23.22
CA VAL A 561 38.64 -13.20 -22.47
C VAL A 561 37.98 -12.72 -21.15
N ASP A 562 36.99 -13.46 -20.65
CA ASP A 562 36.11 -13.11 -19.55
C ASP A 562 35.66 -14.31 -18.70
N ARG A 563 36.23 -15.52 -18.94
CA ARG A 563 35.85 -16.74 -18.22
C ARG A 563 36.77 -17.06 -17.05
N VAL A 564 36.11 -17.38 -15.93
CA VAL A 564 36.64 -18.16 -14.81
C VAL A 564 36.71 -19.63 -15.26
N ILE A 565 37.80 -20.33 -14.97
CA ILE A 565 37.94 -21.77 -15.27
C ILE A 565 37.83 -22.56 -13.96
N LEU A 566 36.99 -23.59 -13.93
CA LEU A 566 36.83 -24.52 -12.80
C LEU A 566 37.66 -25.79 -13.01
N SER A 567 38.17 -26.36 -11.92
CA SER A 567 38.92 -27.63 -11.92
C SER A 567 37.95 -28.81 -12.06
N PRO A 568 38.06 -29.66 -13.11
CA PRO A 568 37.15 -30.80 -13.30
C PRO A 568 37.21 -31.87 -12.21
N SER A 569 38.26 -31.86 -11.37
CA SER A 569 38.48 -32.87 -10.33
C SER A 569 38.13 -32.40 -8.92
N THR A 570 37.93 -31.10 -8.72
CA THR A 570 37.71 -30.52 -7.38
C THR A 570 36.53 -29.54 -7.31
N ASP A 571 35.85 -29.25 -8.42
CA ASP A 571 34.77 -28.25 -8.52
C ASP A 571 35.16 -26.83 -8.05
N GLN A 572 36.45 -26.55 -7.85
CA GLN A 572 36.97 -25.26 -7.36
C GLN A 572 37.36 -24.29 -8.48
N LEU A 573 37.42 -23.00 -8.14
CA LEU A 573 37.77 -21.90 -9.06
C LEU A 573 39.27 -21.92 -9.39
N ALA A 574 39.64 -22.55 -10.51
CA ALA A 574 41.04 -22.82 -10.83
C ALA A 574 41.81 -21.59 -11.38
N PHE A 575 41.21 -20.72 -12.21
CA PHE A 575 41.94 -19.60 -12.86
C PHE A 575 41.11 -18.34 -13.15
N TRP A 576 41.71 -17.16 -12.91
CA TRP A 576 41.36 -15.89 -13.57
C TRP A 576 42.43 -15.57 -14.62
N LEU A 577 42.06 -15.64 -15.90
CA LEU A 577 42.93 -15.24 -17.01
C LEU A 577 42.81 -13.74 -17.26
N SER A 578 43.95 -13.09 -17.43
CA SER A 578 44.03 -11.67 -17.78
C SER A 578 43.20 -11.40 -19.05
N PRO A 579 42.48 -10.26 -19.15
CA PRO A 579 41.59 -9.92 -20.25
C PRO A 579 42.34 -9.54 -21.55
N VAL A 580 43.56 -10.02 -21.75
CA VAL A 580 44.33 -9.81 -22.98
C VAL A 580 44.70 -11.17 -23.51
N ASP A 581 44.27 -11.44 -24.75
CA ASP A 581 44.60 -12.64 -25.50
C ASP A 581 46.10 -12.98 -25.37
N GLU A 582 46.36 -14.27 -25.12
CA GLU A 582 47.67 -14.92 -25.03
C GLU A 582 48.41 -14.82 -23.67
N LEU A 583 48.40 -15.95 -22.96
CA LEU A 583 49.42 -16.46 -22.01
C LEU A 583 50.07 -15.46 -21.02
N TRP A 584 49.75 -15.62 -19.73
CA TRP A 584 50.60 -15.27 -18.56
C TRP A 584 51.27 -13.87 -18.54
N LYS A 585 50.62 -12.82 -19.08
CA LYS A 585 51.15 -11.46 -18.97
C LYS A 585 50.80 -10.82 -17.62
N LYS A 586 51.82 -10.28 -16.93
CA LYS A 586 51.66 -9.50 -15.70
C LYS A 586 50.75 -8.29 -15.94
N THR A 587 49.62 -8.23 -15.26
CA THR A 587 48.67 -7.11 -15.35
C THR A 587 48.61 -6.36 -14.02
N ARG A 588 48.56 -5.03 -14.10
CA ARG A 588 48.43 -4.16 -12.93
C ARG A 588 46.95 -3.84 -12.69
N CYS A 589 46.39 -4.23 -11.54
CA CYS A 589 44.98 -3.99 -11.19
C CYS A 589 44.83 -3.41 -9.77
N LYS A 590 43.73 -2.68 -9.54
CA LYS A 590 43.32 -2.24 -8.20
C LYS A 590 42.58 -3.37 -7.48
N GLY A 591 42.66 -3.39 -6.16
CA GLY A 591 42.06 -4.44 -5.35
C GLY A 591 42.01 -4.10 -3.86
N PHE A 592 41.49 -5.05 -3.08
CA PHE A 592 41.58 -5.02 -1.62
C PHE A 592 42.75 -5.87 -1.15
N VAL A 593 43.42 -5.47 -0.07
CA VAL A 593 44.51 -6.21 0.56
C VAL A 593 44.22 -6.39 2.05
N ARG A 594 44.57 -7.54 2.64
CA ARG A 594 44.43 -7.74 4.09
C ARG A 594 45.32 -6.76 4.84
N LYS A 595 44.78 -6.15 5.89
CA LYS A 595 45.50 -5.15 6.69
C LYS A 595 46.76 -5.75 7.33
N SER A 596 46.67 -6.98 7.84
CA SER A 596 47.82 -7.74 8.36
C SER A 596 48.97 -7.88 7.35
N PHE A 597 48.67 -7.98 6.05
CA PHE A 597 49.67 -8.08 4.99
C PHE A 597 50.38 -6.75 4.73
N LEU A 598 49.68 -5.62 4.91
CA LEU A 598 50.25 -4.27 4.76
C LEU A 598 51.19 -3.88 5.90
N VAL A 599 51.02 -4.43 7.11
CA VAL A 599 51.86 -4.12 8.27
C VAL A 599 53.34 -4.25 7.93
N ALA A 600 53.74 -5.32 7.22
CA ALA A 600 55.13 -5.53 6.81
C ALA A 600 55.64 -4.54 5.74
N TYR A 601 54.77 -3.82 5.04
CA TYR A 601 55.15 -2.80 4.05
C TYR A 601 55.12 -1.38 4.61
N GLU A 602 54.41 -1.18 5.72
CA GLU A 602 54.30 0.08 6.45
C GLU A 602 55.32 0.19 7.59
N ASP A 603 55.75 -0.94 8.15
CA ASP A 603 56.80 -1.02 9.18
C ASP A 603 58.15 -0.48 8.66
N PRO A 604 58.71 0.61 9.23
CA PRO A 604 60.00 1.20 8.84
C PRO A 604 61.17 0.22 8.93
N ASP A 605 61.10 -0.76 9.83
CA ASP A 605 62.19 -1.71 10.09
C ASP A 605 62.10 -2.96 9.19
N SER A 606 61.03 -3.06 8.39
CA SER A 606 60.85 -4.18 7.47
C SER A 606 61.64 -4.00 6.16
N PRO A 607 62.27 -5.08 5.62
CA PRO A 607 62.92 -5.05 4.31
C PRO A 607 61.92 -4.84 3.14
N LEU A 608 60.61 -4.85 3.44
CA LEU A 608 59.54 -4.56 2.50
C LEU A 608 59.03 -3.11 2.60
N HIS A 609 59.53 -2.31 3.54
CA HIS A 609 59.14 -0.91 3.74
C HIS A 609 59.22 -0.10 2.45
N GLY A 610 58.15 0.62 2.12
CA GLY A 610 58.06 1.49 0.94
C GLY A 610 58.01 0.76 -0.41
N LYS A 611 57.98 -0.58 -0.44
CA LYS A 611 57.83 -1.35 -1.69
C LYS A 611 56.36 -1.58 -2.00
N THR A 612 56.01 -1.65 -3.29
CA THR A 612 54.65 -2.04 -3.70
C THR A 612 54.40 -3.51 -3.33
N PRO A 613 53.30 -3.83 -2.63
CA PRO A 613 52.95 -5.20 -2.31
C PRO A 613 52.88 -6.08 -3.56
N ARG A 614 53.42 -7.30 -3.48
CA ARG A 614 53.39 -8.28 -4.59
C ARG A 614 52.63 -9.52 -4.15
N ALA A 615 51.54 -9.85 -4.85
CA ALA A 615 50.86 -11.12 -4.68
C ALA A 615 51.73 -12.22 -5.31
N VAL A 616 52.35 -13.06 -4.50
CA VAL A 616 53.24 -14.15 -4.93
C VAL A 616 52.46 -15.46 -4.93
N SER A 617 52.55 -16.27 -5.99
CA SER A 617 52.04 -17.65 -5.97
C SER A 617 52.95 -18.53 -5.09
N GLU A 618 52.39 -19.50 -4.37
CA GLU A 618 53.13 -20.29 -3.35
C GLU A 618 54.41 -20.95 -3.87
N GLU A 619 54.50 -21.26 -5.16
CA GLU A 619 55.70 -21.83 -5.80
C GLU A 619 56.94 -20.92 -5.69
N GLN A 620 56.78 -19.60 -5.64
CA GLN A 620 57.91 -18.68 -5.46
C GLN A 620 58.28 -18.43 -3.99
N SER A 621 57.42 -18.80 -3.03
CA SER A 621 57.74 -18.71 -1.60
C SER A 621 58.73 -19.80 -1.18
N LYS A 622 58.56 -21.02 -1.70
CA LYS A 622 59.46 -22.17 -1.44
C LYS A 622 60.86 -21.97 -2.02
N ALA A 623 61.00 -21.18 -3.08
CA ALA A 623 62.29 -20.88 -3.70
C ALA A 623 63.18 -19.90 -2.90
N ARG A 624 62.62 -19.21 -1.88
CA ARG A 624 63.39 -18.26 -1.05
C ARG A 624 63.92 -18.85 0.25
N SER A 625 63.52 -20.07 0.63
CA SER A 625 63.91 -20.71 1.91
C SER A 625 64.99 -21.78 1.78
N ALA A 626 65.54 -22.05 0.59
CA ALA A 626 66.63 -23.01 0.41
C ALA A 626 67.97 -22.29 0.24
N SER A 627 68.61 -21.97 1.37
CA SER A 627 70.04 -21.70 1.42
C SER A 627 70.83 -22.95 0.99
N TYR A 628 71.59 -22.86 -0.09
CA TYR A 628 72.57 -23.89 -0.46
C TYR A 628 73.76 -23.85 0.53
N PRO A 629 74.18 -24.99 1.13
CA PRO A 629 75.49 -25.10 1.72
C PRO A 629 76.56 -25.30 0.65
N SER A 630 77.73 -24.74 0.90
CA SER A 630 78.98 -24.90 0.16
C SER A 630 79.47 -26.36 0.15
N ASN A 631 79.94 -26.83 -1.01
CA ASN A 631 81.23 -27.50 -1.27
C ASN A 631 81.12 -28.62 -2.31
N GLY A 632 82.14 -28.69 -3.17
CA GLY A 632 82.63 -29.97 -3.69
C GLY A 632 82.72 -30.06 -5.21
N ARG A 633 83.95 -30.11 -5.71
CA ARG A 633 84.33 -30.50 -7.08
C ARG A 633 83.84 -31.91 -7.43
N GLY A 634 83.65 -32.16 -8.74
CA GLY A 634 83.53 -33.50 -9.32
C GLY A 634 82.72 -33.48 -10.60
#